data_AF-A0A8T3S4V5-F1
#
_entry.id   AF-A0A8T3S4V5-F1
#
_cell.length_a   1.000
_cell.length_b   1.000
_cell.length_c   1.000
_cell.angle_alpha   90.00
_cell.angle_beta   90.00
_cell.angle_gamma   90.00
#
_symmetry.space_group_name_H-M   'P 1'
#
loop_
_entity.id
_entity.type
_entity.pdbx_description
1 polymer ?
#
loop_
_entity_poly.entity_id
_entity_poly.type
_entity_poly.pdbx_seq_one_letter_code
_entity_poly.pdbx_strand_id
1 'polypeptide(L)'
;MLLAIHDRVKGLFAWVIVILIAIPFTLWGVSEYLGNSPEDVAVQVADKKISQAVFEQTLNSERSRLMQMLNDQLPEGIEPKLRESVIDQFVNRAVLEDVVTRAGFRVGATELAQSIVNDPQFRMENAFSRALFESFAVSQGLTVKQFEESVANNIRMNQLSRGIVDTSFVAEAKLKEIVRLQYQTRDFSYLHFPVERFLTGINPSENDVQSYYEKNKNKFITTETASVQYIELDKASFAQTAAVTEQEVRATYDAAVAAGNYVSESERQASHILIQVPADADEVAVAAKRAEIDALAASLKSGADFAALAKEKSMDPGSAVNGGALGIVRKGAMVKPFEDAVYGLAKAGDISDVIRTQFGFHIVRLDAVSGGEKTPYESVRDELAAQLRQQQAETLFYDRLNILRTVSYETPDSLAPVAEALDAPLQEVSDVTRDMGAAVAQYPVVRASIFTDRVLTGGENSEVIELPDGRVLVLRVKQYNPSRVESLQEAKSKVFAQLKQDLAWAKAKQVAATAVKELQAGNALAVVAKNNAAKLETRNAVRRETTDVPAAVKQVAFHSAAQLANKEPTVNNVLRAGEHGEYVLVLHAVNYADLATMNVGEAKQLRERLAQAEGELAFKALLDALKADADVTISERARGEPTS
;
A
#
# COMPACT_ATOMS: atom_id res chain seq x y z
N MET A 1 -42.76 29.79 -26.12
CA MET A 1 -41.81 29.85 -27.25
C MET A 1 -41.22 28.49 -27.64
N LEU A 2 -40.94 27.58 -26.69
CA LEU A 2 -40.47 26.21 -27.00
C LEU A 2 -41.53 25.27 -27.62
N LEU A 3 -42.82 25.44 -27.29
CA LEU A 3 -43.92 24.71 -27.94
C LEU A 3 -44.17 25.14 -29.40
N ALA A 4 -43.73 26.33 -29.82
CA ALA A 4 -43.88 26.81 -31.19
C ALA A 4 -42.79 26.26 -32.15
N ILE A 5 -41.73 25.66 -31.61
CA ILE A 5 -40.63 25.04 -32.38
C ILE A 5 -40.97 23.56 -32.67
N HIS A 6 -41.68 22.88 -31.76
CA HIS A 6 -42.10 21.49 -31.94
C HIS A 6 -43.05 21.30 -33.14
N ASP A 7 -43.94 22.26 -33.40
CA ASP A 7 -44.98 22.10 -34.43
C ASP A 7 -44.58 22.62 -35.83
N ARG A 8 -43.41 23.24 -35.98
CA ARG A 8 -42.88 23.70 -37.29
C ARG A 8 -41.81 22.81 -37.91
N VAL A 9 -41.42 21.72 -37.24
CA VAL A 9 -40.37 20.82 -37.70
C VAL A 9 -40.93 19.40 -37.88
N LYS A 10 -41.91 19.26 -38.78
CA LYS A 10 -42.37 17.94 -39.25
C LYS A 10 -42.26 17.86 -40.77
N GLY A 11 -41.31 17.05 -41.23
CA GLY A 11 -41.03 16.80 -42.64
C GLY A 11 -39.60 16.30 -42.83
N LEU A 12 -39.32 15.73 -44.01
CA LEU A 12 -38.04 15.14 -44.43
C LEU A 12 -36.81 16.00 -44.04
N PHE A 13 -36.98 17.33 -44.01
CA PHE A 13 -35.96 18.31 -43.67
C PHE A 13 -35.43 18.21 -42.23
N ALA A 14 -36.26 17.79 -41.27
CA ALA A 14 -35.87 17.57 -39.88
C ALA A 14 -34.94 16.36 -39.75
N TRP A 15 -35.26 15.29 -40.49
CA TRP A 15 -34.47 14.06 -40.54
C TRP A 15 -33.13 14.27 -41.26
N VAL A 16 -33.09 15.14 -42.27
CA VAL A 16 -31.83 15.52 -42.95
C VAL A 16 -30.89 16.25 -41.98
N ILE A 17 -31.39 17.18 -41.15
CA ILE A 17 -30.56 17.90 -40.16
C ILE A 17 -30.08 16.96 -39.05
N VAL A 18 -30.93 16.05 -38.57
CA VAL A 18 -30.54 15.06 -37.54
C VAL A 18 -29.50 14.07 -38.08
N ILE A 19 -29.63 13.60 -39.32
CA ILE A 19 -28.61 12.76 -39.97
C ILE A 19 -27.31 13.56 -40.20
N LEU A 20 -27.39 14.82 -40.64
CA LEU A 20 -26.21 15.67 -40.83
C LEU A 20 -25.46 15.97 -39.53
N ILE A 21 -26.18 16.09 -38.41
CA ILE A 21 -25.58 16.26 -37.08
C ILE A 21 -25.07 14.92 -36.52
N ALA A 22 -25.66 13.78 -36.87
CA ALA A 22 -25.21 12.46 -36.40
C ALA A 22 -23.95 11.93 -37.13
N ILE A 23 -23.69 12.37 -38.37
CA ILE A 23 -22.52 11.93 -39.16
C ILE A 23 -21.17 12.33 -38.52
N PRO A 24 -20.99 13.55 -37.97
CA PRO A 24 -19.78 13.89 -37.19
C PRO A 24 -19.57 12.98 -35.95
N PHE A 25 -20.66 12.65 -35.23
CA PHE A 25 -20.58 11.86 -34.00
C PHE A 25 -20.28 10.36 -34.23
N THR A 26 -20.61 9.85 -35.41
CA THR A 26 -20.37 8.44 -35.78
C THR A 26 -18.98 8.21 -36.38
N LEU A 27 -18.35 9.24 -36.92
CA LEU A 27 -16.99 9.14 -37.48
C LEU A 27 -15.89 9.40 -36.44
N TRP A 28 -16.14 10.17 -35.37
CA TRP A 28 -15.11 10.59 -34.39
C TRP A 28 -15.27 10.08 -32.95
N GLY A 29 -16.40 9.47 -32.58
CA GLY A 29 -16.57 8.87 -31.26
C GLY A 29 -16.80 9.89 -30.12
N VAL A 30 -17.62 9.52 -29.15
CA VAL A 30 -18.10 10.43 -28.08
C VAL A 30 -17.06 10.65 -26.97
N SER A 31 -15.97 9.86 -26.92
CA SER A 31 -14.94 10.01 -25.87
C SER A 31 -13.99 11.18 -26.10
N GLU A 32 -13.87 11.71 -27.32
CA GLU A 32 -12.94 12.79 -27.66
C GLU A 32 -13.52 14.19 -27.36
N TYR A 33 -14.84 14.29 -27.18
CA TYR A 33 -15.55 15.56 -26.97
C TYR A 33 -15.78 15.95 -25.50
N LEU A 34 -15.42 15.11 -24.53
CA LEU A 34 -15.64 15.35 -23.10
C LEU A 34 -14.37 15.75 -22.31
N GLY A 35 -13.24 16.05 -22.97
CA GLY A 35 -11.98 16.30 -22.25
C GLY A 35 -10.97 17.25 -22.90
N ASN A 36 -11.41 18.19 -23.74
CA ASN A 36 -10.52 19.11 -24.47
C ASN A 36 -10.70 20.59 -24.08
N SER A 37 -10.95 20.88 -22.80
CA SER A 37 -10.66 22.22 -22.26
C SER A 37 -9.17 22.30 -21.89
N PRO A 38 -8.43 23.36 -22.28
CA PRO A 38 -7.03 23.55 -21.88
C PRO A 38 -6.78 23.48 -20.36
N GLU A 39 -7.82 23.78 -19.56
CA GLU A 39 -7.78 23.77 -18.09
C GLU A 39 -7.78 22.36 -17.46
N ASP A 40 -8.06 21.29 -18.23
CA ASP A 40 -8.14 19.92 -17.72
C ASP A 40 -6.87 19.08 -17.94
N VAL A 41 -5.78 19.69 -18.44
CA VAL A 41 -4.50 19.01 -18.68
C VAL A 41 -3.56 19.20 -17.49
N ALA A 42 -3.14 18.12 -16.85
CA ALA A 42 -2.18 18.14 -15.74
C ALA A 42 -0.73 18.23 -16.22
N VAL A 43 -0.39 17.38 -17.20
CA VAL A 43 0.95 17.27 -17.77
C VAL A 43 0.82 17.13 -19.27
N GLN A 44 1.50 17.98 -20.01
CA GLN A 44 1.64 17.89 -21.45
C GLN A 44 3.12 17.70 -21.80
N VAL A 45 3.39 16.75 -22.68
CA VAL A 45 4.73 16.49 -23.23
C VAL A 45 4.60 16.37 -24.75
N ALA A 46 5.08 17.37 -25.47
CA ALA A 46 4.82 17.54 -26.89
C ALA A 46 3.31 17.42 -27.21
N ASP A 47 2.93 16.46 -28.05
CA ASP A 47 1.52 16.22 -28.44
C ASP A 47 0.74 15.36 -27.42
N LYS A 48 1.41 14.80 -26.41
CA LYS A 48 0.76 13.93 -25.41
C LYS A 48 0.23 14.76 -24.24
N LYS A 49 -1.07 14.68 -24.02
CA LYS A 49 -1.76 15.35 -22.91
C LYS A 49 -2.26 14.32 -21.90
N ILE A 50 -1.90 14.52 -20.64
CA ILE A 50 -2.38 13.74 -19.49
C ILE A 50 -3.42 14.60 -18.77
N SER A 51 -4.64 14.06 -18.63
CA SER A 51 -5.73 14.79 -17.96
C SER A 51 -5.50 14.87 -16.45
N GLN A 52 -6.11 15.88 -15.82
CA GLN A 52 -6.10 16.03 -14.36
C GLN A 52 -6.69 14.81 -13.65
N ALA A 53 -7.72 14.19 -14.21
CA ALA A 53 -8.32 13.00 -13.63
C ALA A 53 -7.33 11.82 -13.55
N VAL A 54 -6.58 11.57 -14.62
CA VAL A 54 -5.56 10.50 -14.66
C VAL A 54 -4.41 10.80 -13.70
N PHE A 55 -4.00 12.07 -13.60
CA PHE A 55 -2.98 12.51 -12.66
C PHE A 55 -3.41 12.26 -11.20
N GLU A 56 -4.59 12.73 -10.81
CA GLU A 56 -5.12 12.56 -9.44
C GLU A 56 -5.34 11.08 -9.09
N GLN A 57 -5.83 10.28 -10.04
CA GLN A 57 -5.97 8.83 -9.84
C GLN A 57 -4.62 8.16 -9.54
N THR A 58 -3.58 8.53 -10.29
CA THR A 58 -2.22 7.99 -10.10
C THR A 58 -1.63 8.47 -8.77
N LEU A 59 -1.79 9.75 -8.45
CA LEU A 59 -1.35 10.34 -7.17
C LEU A 59 -2.00 9.64 -5.98
N ASN A 60 -3.32 9.40 -6.04
CA ASN A 60 -4.03 8.69 -4.98
C ASN A 60 -3.56 7.24 -4.85
N SER A 61 -3.29 6.55 -5.96
CA SER A 61 -2.78 5.17 -5.93
C SER A 61 -1.40 5.06 -5.27
N GLU A 62 -0.48 5.99 -5.59
CA GLU A 62 0.84 6.05 -4.95
C GLU A 62 0.73 6.44 -3.48
N ARG A 63 -0.19 7.35 -3.13
CA ARG A 63 -0.48 7.70 -1.74
C ARG A 63 -0.95 6.49 -0.93
N SER A 64 -1.94 5.74 -1.45
CA SER A 64 -2.46 4.54 -0.79
C SER A 64 -1.40 3.45 -0.63
N ARG A 65 -0.53 3.26 -1.65
CA ARG A 65 0.59 2.32 -1.56
C ARG A 65 1.58 2.72 -0.46
N LEU A 66 1.90 4.01 -0.35
CA LEU A 66 2.81 4.51 0.67
C LEU A 66 2.22 4.39 2.08
N MET A 67 0.91 4.64 2.23
CA MET A 67 0.18 4.39 3.49
C MET A 67 0.30 2.92 3.92
N GLN A 68 0.09 1.97 3.00
CA GLN A 68 0.22 0.55 3.31
C GLN A 68 1.64 0.16 3.75
N MET A 69 2.68 0.72 3.13
CA MET A 69 4.07 0.43 3.49
C MET A 69 4.49 1.06 4.82
N LEU A 70 3.93 2.22 5.15
CA LEU A 70 4.25 2.96 6.38
C LEU A 70 3.20 2.75 7.48
N ASN A 71 2.38 1.71 7.36
CA ASN A 71 1.40 1.33 8.37
C ASN A 71 0.46 2.49 8.76
N ASP A 72 -0.08 3.15 7.73
CA ASP A 72 -0.96 4.32 7.74
C ASP A 72 -0.33 5.63 8.27
N GLN A 73 1.00 5.72 8.35
CA GLN A 73 1.71 6.93 8.74
C GLN A 73 2.42 7.62 7.56
N LEU A 74 1.79 8.64 6.97
CA LEU A 74 2.44 9.50 5.98
C LEU A 74 3.23 10.63 6.68
N PRO A 75 4.54 10.79 6.38
CA PRO A 75 5.32 11.91 6.92
C PRO A 75 4.76 13.27 6.48
N GLU A 76 4.81 14.27 7.36
CA GLU A 76 4.48 15.65 6.99
C GLU A 76 5.39 16.14 5.85
N GLY A 77 4.80 16.88 4.89
CA GLY A 77 5.52 17.43 3.74
C GLY A 77 5.87 16.42 2.64
N ILE A 78 5.31 15.21 2.66
CA ILE A 78 5.50 14.22 1.59
C ILE A 78 4.72 14.53 0.31
N GLU A 79 3.58 15.23 0.44
CA GLU A 79 2.64 15.48 -0.67
C GLU A 79 3.30 16.21 -1.88
N PRO A 80 4.11 17.28 -1.70
CA PRO A 80 4.81 17.90 -2.84
C PRO A 80 5.77 16.95 -3.55
N LYS A 81 6.52 16.13 -2.80
CA LYS A 81 7.44 15.15 -3.36
C LYS A 81 6.70 14.04 -4.12
N LEU A 82 5.52 13.66 -3.63
CA LEU A 82 4.68 12.67 -4.28
C LEU A 82 4.15 13.19 -5.62
N ARG A 83 3.67 14.44 -5.65
CA ARG A 83 3.26 15.13 -6.89
C ARG A 83 4.41 15.22 -7.88
N GLU A 84 5.59 15.65 -7.44
CA GLU A 84 6.80 15.73 -8.27
C GLU A 84 7.15 14.34 -8.85
N SER A 85 7.12 13.29 -8.03
CA SER A 85 7.36 11.91 -8.49
C SER A 85 6.37 11.46 -9.56
N VAL A 86 5.08 11.77 -9.41
CA VAL A 86 4.03 11.41 -10.38
C VAL A 86 4.19 12.22 -11.68
N ILE A 87 4.51 13.51 -11.59
CA ILE A 87 4.85 14.35 -12.76
C ILE A 87 6.03 13.73 -13.50
N ASP A 88 7.13 13.43 -12.80
CA ASP A 88 8.32 12.84 -13.38
C ASP A 88 8.02 11.49 -14.05
N GLN A 89 7.18 10.65 -13.44
CA GLN A 89 6.75 9.39 -14.04
C GLN A 89 6.06 9.61 -15.40
N PHE A 90 5.11 10.55 -15.47
CA PHE A 90 4.43 10.87 -16.73
C PHE A 90 5.37 11.47 -17.77
N VAL A 91 6.21 12.41 -17.36
CA VAL A 91 7.18 13.06 -18.25
C VAL A 91 8.17 12.06 -18.80
N ASN A 92 8.81 11.26 -17.93
CA ASN A 92 9.80 10.26 -18.32
C ASN A 92 9.20 9.26 -19.33
N ARG A 93 8.00 8.76 -19.03
CA ARG A 93 7.31 7.82 -19.92
C ARG A 93 6.99 8.45 -21.28
N ALA A 94 6.40 9.65 -21.29
CA ALA A 94 6.01 10.31 -22.53
C ALA A 94 7.23 10.60 -23.44
N VAL A 95 8.33 11.08 -22.85
CA VAL A 95 9.60 11.36 -23.53
C VAL A 95 10.20 10.07 -24.10
N LEU A 96 10.28 8.99 -23.32
CA LEU A 96 10.82 7.72 -23.79
C LEU A 96 9.97 7.11 -24.91
N GLU A 97 8.64 7.14 -24.77
CA GLU A 97 7.72 6.66 -25.79
C GLU A 97 7.85 7.45 -27.11
N ASP A 98 8.03 8.77 -27.05
CA ASP A 98 8.31 9.59 -28.23
C ASP A 98 9.63 9.17 -28.91
N VAL A 99 10.70 9.04 -28.13
CA VAL A 99 12.02 8.68 -28.64
C VAL A 99 12.01 7.30 -29.30
N VAL A 100 11.45 6.27 -28.66
CA VAL A 100 11.41 4.93 -29.25
C VAL A 100 10.53 4.89 -30.50
N THR A 101 9.49 5.73 -30.57
CA THR A 101 8.63 5.85 -31.75
C THR A 101 9.39 6.50 -32.91
N ARG A 102 10.03 7.66 -32.68
CA ARG A 102 10.82 8.39 -33.68
C ARG A 102 12.03 7.60 -34.17
N ALA A 103 12.72 6.90 -33.27
CA ALA A 103 13.85 6.05 -33.59
C ALA A 103 13.46 4.73 -34.28
N GLY A 104 12.16 4.45 -34.42
CA GLY A 104 11.69 3.31 -35.20
C GLY A 104 11.77 1.96 -34.47
N PHE A 105 11.80 1.93 -33.13
CA PHE A 105 11.75 0.68 -32.37
C PHE A 105 10.44 -0.08 -32.65
N ARG A 106 10.49 -1.40 -32.70
CA ARG A 106 9.36 -2.29 -33.02
C ARG A 106 9.38 -3.51 -32.11
N VAL A 107 8.21 -4.11 -31.93
CA VAL A 107 8.02 -5.35 -31.17
C VAL A 107 7.35 -6.36 -32.09
N GLY A 108 7.88 -7.56 -32.17
CA GLY A 108 7.26 -8.64 -32.94
C GLY A 108 5.99 -9.14 -32.26
N ALA A 109 4.98 -9.55 -33.03
CA ALA A 109 3.73 -10.08 -32.47
C ALA A 109 3.96 -11.28 -31.53
N THR A 110 4.95 -12.14 -31.84
CA THR A 110 5.34 -13.27 -30.99
C THR A 110 5.94 -12.82 -29.66
N GLU A 111 6.80 -11.80 -29.67
CA GLU A 111 7.42 -11.28 -28.45
C GLU A 111 6.38 -10.61 -27.55
N LEU A 112 5.47 -9.82 -28.14
CA LEU A 112 4.35 -9.22 -27.41
C LEU A 112 3.45 -10.30 -26.78
N ALA A 113 3.05 -11.31 -27.56
CA ALA A 113 2.23 -12.40 -27.06
C ALA A 113 2.94 -13.18 -25.94
N GLN A 114 4.23 -13.47 -26.08
CA GLN A 114 5.01 -14.15 -25.04
C GLN A 114 5.13 -13.31 -23.77
N SER A 115 5.32 -12.00 -23.88
CA SER A 115 5.37 -11.10 -22.73
C SER A 115 4.05 -11.11 -21.95
N ILE A 116 2.91 -11.14 -22.65
CA ILE A 116 1.58 -11.18 -22.02
C ILE A 116 1.29 -12.56 -21.42
N VAL A 117 1.54 -13.64 -22.17
CA VAL A 117 1.24 -15.02 -21.73
C VAL A 117 2.09 -15.45 -20.55
N ASN A 118 3.34 -14.98 -20.48
CA ASN A 118 4.26 -15.33 -19.40
C ASN A 118 4.10 -14.46 -18.15
N ASP A 119 3.31 -13.38 -18.22
CA ASP A 119 3.08 -12.51 -17.07
C ASP A 119 2.33 -13.29 -15.97
N PRO A 120 2.91 -13.42 -14.76
CA PRO A 120 2.30 -14.15 -13.66
C PRO A 120 0.90 -13.65 -13.30
N GLN A 121 0.62 -12.35 -13.49
CA GLN A 121 -0.65 -11.75 -13.12
C GLN A 121 -1.83 -12.22 -14.00
N PHE A 122 -1.53 -12.79 -15.19
CA PHE A 122 -2.53 -13.31 -16.12
C PHE A 122 -2.60 -14.84 -16.13
N ARG A 123 -2.04 -15.50 -15.11
CA ARG A 123 -2.02 -16.97 -15.02
C ARG A 123 -2.94 -17.49 -13.92
N MET A 124 -3.67 -18.56 -14.24
CA MET A 124 -4.50 -19.34 -13.32
C MET A 124 -4.08 -20.80 -13.46
N GLU A 125 -3.79 -21.48 -12.35
CA GLU A 125 -3.30 -22.87 -12.34
C GLU A 125 -2.08 -23.11 -13.27
N ASN A 126 -1.17 -22.13 -13.34
CA ASN A 126 0.00 -22.09 -14.24
C ASN A 126 -0.31 -21.99 -15.74
N ALA A 127 -1.56 -21.80 -16.16
CA ALA A 127 -1.95 -21.53 -17.55
C ALA A 127 -2.40 -20.07 -17.74
N PHE A 128 -2.23 -19.52 -18.94
CA PHE A 128 -2.72 -18.18 -19.26
C PHE A 128 -4.25 -18.13 -19.24
N SER A 129 -4.82 -17.14 -18.56
CA SER A 129 -6.27 -16.89 -18.50
C SER A 129 -6.62 -15.63 -19.28
N ARG A 130 -7.26 -15.82 -20.43
CA ARG A 130 -7.75 -14.72 -21.26
C ARG A 130 -8.78 -13.86 -20.53
N ALA A 131 -9.67 -14.48 -19.75
CA ALA A 131 -10.69 -13.76 -18.98
C ALA A 131 -10.05 -12.84 -17.93
N LEU A 132 -8.98 -13.29 -17.26
CA LEU A 132 -8.26 -12.48 -16.28
C LEU A 132 -7.58 -11.29 -16.96
N PHE A 133 -6.90 -11.52 -18.08
CA PHE A 133 -6.29 -10.45 -18.90
C PHE A 133 -7.32 -9.40 -19.38
N GLU A 134 -8.45 -9.85 -19.93
CA GLU A 134 -9.52 -8.94 -20.40
C GLU A 134 -10.15 -8.15 -19.25
N SER A 135 -10.43 -8.82 -18.12
CA SER A 135 -10.96 -8.15 -16.93
C SER A 135 -10.00 -7.12 -16.36
N PHE A 136 -8.69 -7.39 -16.41
CA PHE A 136 -7.66 -6.48 -15.94
C PHE A 136 -7.55 -5.25 -16.84
N ALA A 137 -7.54 -5.43 -18.17
CA ALA A 137 -7.55 -4.31 -19.10
C ALA A 137 -8.75 -3.39 -18.87
N VAL A 138 -9.95 -3.96 -18.71
CA VAL A 138 -11.18 -3.21 -18.40
C VAL A 138 -11.08 -2.52 -17.05
N SER A 139 -10.49 -3.14 -16.03
CA SER A 139 -10.30 -2.53 -14.71
C SER A 139 -9.40 -1.29 -14.74
N GLN A 140 -8.49 -1.19 -15.73
CA GLN A 140 -7.67 -0.01 -15.98
C GLN A 140 -8.34 1.03 -16.91
N GLY A 141 -9.59 0.80 -17.32
CA GLY A 141 -10.31 1.66 -18.28
C GLY A 141 -9.78 1.56 -19.71
N LEU A 142 -9.05 0.49 -20.05
CA LEU A 142 -8.45 0.28 -21.36
C LEU A 142 -9.18 -0.83 -22.13
N THR A 143 -9.26 -0.68 -23.45
CA THR A 143 -9.58 -1.81 -24.33
C THR A 143 -8.40 -2.78 -24.39
N VAL A 144 -8.66 -4.04 -24.72
CA VAL A 144 -7.61 -5.05 -24.92
C VAL A 144 -6.52 -4.54 -25.86
N LYS A 145 -6.89 -3.94 -27.00
CA LYS A 145 -5.93 -3.42 -27.98
C LYS A 145 -5.08 -2.27 -27.41
N GLN A 146 -5.68 -1.36 -26.64
CA GLN A 146 -4.93 -0.28 -25.99
C GLN A 146 -3.98 -0.82 -24.93
N PHE A 147 -4.40 -1.84 -24.18
CA PHE A 147 -3.55 -2.49 -23.20
C PHE A 147 -2.38 -3.22 -23.88
N GLU A 148 -2.62 -4.00 -24.93
CA GLU A 148 -1.58 -4.63 -25.75
C GLU A 148 -0.58 -3.60 -26.29
N GLU A 149 -1.05 -2.46 -26.78
CA GLU A 149 -0.18 -1.37 -27.25
C GLU A 149 0.63 -0.76 -26.10
N SER A 150 0.07 -0.66 -24.89
CA SER A 150 0.80 -0.20 -23.70
C SER A 150 1.93 -1.17 -23.33
N VAL A 151 1.69 -2.49 -23.42
CA VAL A 151 2.71 -3.52 -23.21
C VAL A 151 3.78 -3.43 -24.30
N ALA A 152 3.38 -3.25 -25.56
CA ALA A 152 4.32 -3.07 -26.67
C ALA A 152 5.21 -1.82 -26.48
N ASN A 153 4.65 -0.71 -26.00
CA ASN A 153 5.41 0.49 -25.64
C ASN A 153 6.42 0.22 -24.53
N ASN A 154 6.02 -0.50 -23.48
CA ASN A 154 6.92 -0.88 -22.39
C ASN A 154 8.09 -1.74 -22.89
N ILE A 155 7.83 -2.68 -23.80
CA ILE A 155 8.90 -3.49 -24.42
C ILE A 155 9.86 -2.60 -25.22
N ARG A 156 9.36 -1.67 -26.03
CA ARG A 156 10.22 -0.75 -26.81
C ARG A 156 11.09 0.14 -25.92
N MET A 157 10.51 0.73 -24.88
CA MET A 157 11.26 1.54 -23.90
C MET A 157 12.31 0.70 -23.18
N ASN A 158 11.98 -0.55 -22.85
CA ASN A 158 12.90 -1.47 -22.22
C ASN A 158 14.01 -1.94 -23.17
N GLN A 159 13.75 -2.08 -24.48
CA GLN A 159 14.78 -2.32 -25.49
C GLN A 159 15.77 -1.16 -25.59
N LEU A 160 15.29 0.09 -25.57
CA LEU A 160 16.17 1.27 -25.54
C LEU A 160 17.04 1.28 -24.27
N SER A 161 16.41 1.08 -23.11
CA SER A 161 17.12 1.04 -21.82
C SER A 161 18.18 -0.05 -21.79
N ARG A 162 17.83 -1.30 -22.13
CA ARG A 162 18.78 -2.41 -22.24
C ARG A 162 19.87 -2.17 -23.28
N GLY A 163 19.52 -1.59 -24.42
CA GLY A 163 20.49 -1.25 -25.46
C GLY A 163 21.60 -0.32 -24.97
N ILE A 164 21.33 0.53 -23.97
CA ILE A 164 22.30 1.41 -23.35
C ILE A 164 22.98 0.73 -22.14
N VAL A 165 22.20 0.10 -21.26
CA VAL A 165 22.72 -0.50 -20.03
C VAL A 165 23.60 -1.72 -20.34
N ASP A 166 23.14 -2.63 -21.20
CA ASP A 166 23.82 -3.91 -21.49
C ASP A 166 25.05 -3.73 -22.39
N THR A 167 25.13 -2.63 -23.15
CA THR A 167 26.29 -2.30 -23.99
C THR A 167 27.29 -1.40 -23.28
N SER A 168 26.96 -0.93 -22.07
CA SER A 168 27.86 -0.16 -21.24
C SER A 168 29.06 -1.00 -20.81
N PHE A 169 30.18 -0.34 -20.55
CA PHE A 169 31.42 -0.99 -20.15
C PHE A 169 32.18 -0.11 -19.16
N VAL A 170 32.99 -0.77 -18.32
CA VAL A 170 33.95 -0.07 -17.47
C VAL A 170 35.35 -0.20 -18.10
N ALA A 171 36.02 0.93 -18.29
CA ALA A 171 37.40 0.94 -18.77
C ALA A 171 38.32 0.21 -17.79
N GLU A 172 39.31 -0.54 -18.30
CA GLU A 172 40.22 -1.33 -17.46
C GLU A 172 40.99 -0.44 -16.46
N ALA A 173 41.37 0.77 -16.86
CA ALA A 173 42.02 1.74 -15.97
C ALA A 173 41.12 2.13 -14.78
N LYS A 174 39.83 2.34 -15.02
CA LYS A 174 38.84 2.64 -13.97
C LYS A 174 38.63 1.44 -13.05
N LEU A 175 38.55 0.23 -13.61
CA LEU A 175 38.46 -1.00 -12.82
C LEU A 175 39.70 -1.19 -11.92
N LYS A 176 40.91 -0.97 -12.47
CA LYS A 176 42.16 -1.02 -11.70
C LYS A 176 42.14 -0.04 -10.54
N GLU A 177 41.70 1.20 -10.77
CA GLU A 177 41.65 2.21 -9.71
C GLU A 177 40.60 1.87 -8.64
N ILE A 178 39.42 1.38 -9.03
CA ILE A 178 38.40 0.93 -8.08
C ILE A 178 38.92 -0.23 -7.24
N VAL A 179 39.53 -1.25 -7.86
CA VAL A 179 40.13 -2.37 -7.13
C VAL A 179 41.21 -1.87 -6.17
N ARG A 180 42.11 -1.01 -6.66
CA ARG A 180 43.21 -0.42 -5.89
C ARG A 180 42.71 0.28 -4.63
N LEU A 181 41.63 1.05 -4.73
CA LEU A 181 41.11 1.87 -3.63
C LEU A 181 40.11 1.13 -2.72
N GLN A 182 39.26 0.28 -3.29
CA GLN A 182 38.19 -0.40 -2.55
C GLN A 182 38.71 -1.62 -1.78
N TYR A 183 39.64 -2.37 -2.36
CA TYR A 183 40.15 -3.62 -1.78
C TYR A 183 41.50 -3.46 -1.08
N GLN A 184 41.96 -2.22 -0.91
CA GLN A 184 43.15 -1.94 -0.12
C GLN A 184 43.01 -2.44 1.32
N THR A 185 44.11 -2.90 1.89
CA THR A 185 44.17 -3.32 3.28
C THR A 185 45.15 -2.48 4.08
N ARG A 186 45.10 -2.61 5.40
CA ARG A 186 46.03 -1.97 6.34
C ARG A 186 46.67 -3.01 7.25
N ASP A 187 47.99 -2.84 7.43
CA ASP A 187 48.75 -3.55 8.46
C ASP A 187 49.11 -2.53 9.53
N PHE A 188 48.72 -2.79 10.76
CA PHE A 188 48.96 -1.89 11.87
C PHE A 188 49.03 -2.65 13.18
N SER A 189 49.66 -2.00 14.15
CA SER A 189 49.57 -2.41 15.55
C SER A 189 48.90 -1.31 16.35
N TYR A 190 48.22 -1.68 17.43
CA TYR A 190 47.69 -0.72 18.37
C TYR A 190 47.91 -1.15 19.80
N LEU A 191 48.09 -0.14 20.66
CA LEU A 191 48.10 -0.28 22.11
C LEU A 191 46.72 0.09 22.63
N HIS A 192 46.14 -0.78 23.46
CA HIS A 192 44.86 -0.53 24.12
C HIS A 192 45.06 -0.21 25.60
N PHE A 193 44.47 0.92 26.02
CA PHE A 193 44.48 1.45 27.38
C PHE A 193 43.04 1.39 27.95
N PRO A 194 42.62 0.25 28.52
CA PRO A 194 41.26 0.08 29.04
C PRO A 194 40.99 1.06 30.18
N VAL A 195 39.84 1.73 30.13
CA VAL A 195 39.45 2.74 31.15
C VAL A 195 39.25 2.09 32.52
N GLU A 196 38.81 0.82 32.54
CA GLU A 196 38.50 0.03 33.73
C GLU A 196 39.72 -0.13 34.63
N ARG A 197 40.91 -0.21 34.03
CA ARG A 197 42.18 -0.29 34.77
C ARG A 197 42.41 0.91 35.67
N PHE A 198 41.89 2.08 35.30
CA PHE A 198 42.09 3.31 36.04
C PHE A 198 40.99 3.56 37.09
N LEU A 199 39.88 2.81 37.06
CA LEU A 199 38.77 2.99 38.00
C LEU A 199 39.14 2.62 39.44
N THR A 200 39.96 1.60 39.67
CA THR A 200 40.24 1.05 41.02
C THR A 200 41.12 1.96 41.88
N GLY A 201 41.84 2.91 41.27
CA GLY A 201 42.68 3.88 41.97
C GLY A 201 42.08 5.28 42.12
N ILE A 202 40.87 5.51 41.58
CA ILE A 202 40.21 6.81 41.57
C ILE A 202 39.11 6.83 42.61
N ASN A 203 39.30 7.68 43.63
CA ASN A 203 38.30 7.98 44.63
C ASN A 203 38.12 9.50 44.71
N PRO A 204 37.15 10.08 43.98
CA PRO A 204 36.91 11.52 44.01
C PRO A 204 36.58 11.98 45.43
N SER A 205 37.15 13.11 45.86
CA SER A 205 36.81 13.70 47.16
C SER A 205 35.42 14.34 47.11
N GLU A 206 34.82 14.63 48.27
CA GLU A 206 33.53 15.34 48.31
C GLU A 206 33.60 16.71 47.64
N ASN A 207 34.73 17.40 47.74
CA ASN A 207 34.97 18.67 47.04
C ASN A 207 35.00 18.50 45.52
N ASP A 208 35.56 17.40 45.02
CA ASP A 208 35.58 17.09 43.58
C ASP A 208 34.16 16.80 43.07
N VAL A 209 33.38 16.04 43.84
CA VAL A 209 31.97 15.74 43.54
C VAL A 209 31.14 17.02 43.48
N GLN A 210 31.29 17.90 44.47
CA GLN A 210 30.59 19.18 44.49
C GLN A 210 31.00 20.06 43.30
N SER A 211 32.30 20.21 43.04
CA SER A 211 32.80 21.02 41.92
C SER A 211 32.36 20.48 40.57
N TYR A 212 32.33 19.15 40.41
CA TYR A 212 31.88 18.51 39.18
C TYR A 212 30.37 18.70 38.97
N TYR A 213 29.56 18.53 40.02
CA TYR A 213 28.13 18.81 39.97
C TYR A 213 27.85 20.27 39.59
N GLU A 214 28.53 21.23 40.23
CA GLU A 214 28.33 22.66 39.95
C GLU A 214 28.64 23.02 38.48
N LYS A 215 29.66 22.40 37.89
CA LYS A 215 30.04 22.62 36.48
C LYS A 215 29.17 21.85 35.48
N ASN A 216 28.47 20.82 35.91
CA ASN A 216 27.73 19.90 35.04
C ASN A 216 26.25 19.75 35.43
N LYS A 217 25.66 20.77 36.10
CA LYS A 217 24.25 20.72 36.56
C LYS A 217 23.28 20.33 35.45
N ASN A 218 23.55 20.76 34.22
CA ASN A 218 22.76 20.45 33.05
C ASN A 218 22.73 18.95 32.66
N LYS A 219 23.64 18.13 33.19
CA LYS A 219 23.66 16.67 32.99
C LYS A 219 22.83 15.91 34.03
N PHE A 220 22.43 16.57 35.11
CA PHE A 220 21.73 15.98 36.25
C PHE A 220 20.34 16.59 36.37
N ILE A 221 19.50 16.28 35.39
CA ILE A 221 18.16 16.81 35.24
C ILE A 221 17.18 15.63 35.33
N THR A 222 16.13 15.78 36.14
CA THR A 222 15.03 14.81 36.17
C THR A 222 14.25 14.88 34.86
N THR A 223 13.83 13.73 34.35
CA THR A 223 12.81 13.69 33.30
C THR A 223 11.48 14.19 33.85
N GLU A 224 10.72 14.94 33.04
CA GLU A 224 9.36 15.33 33.41
C GLU A 224 8.46 14.08 33.51
N THR A 225 7.61 14.00 34.54
CA THR A 225 6.66 12.89 34.72
C THR A 225 5.26 13.40 34.98
N ALA A 226 4.26 12.65 34.51
CA ALA A 226 2.85 12.90 34.79
C ALA A 226 2.19 11.65 35.40
N SER A 227 1.31 11.88 36.37
CA SER A 227 0.31 10.91 36.80
C SER A 227 -1.03 11.33 36.22
N VAL A 228 -1.74 10.40 35.60
CA VAL A 228 -2.99 10.68 34.89
C VAL A 228 -4.11 9.76 35.36
N GLN A 229 -5.33 10.28 35.30
CA GLN A 229 -6.54 9.49 35.47
C GLN A 229 -7.20 9.32 34.09
N TYR A 230 -7.84 8.19 33.84
CA TYR A 230 -8.50 7.93 32.57
C TYR A 230 -9.71 7.02 32.73
N ILE A 231 -10.60 7.11 31.74
CA ILE A 231 -11.73 6.20 31.54
C ILE A 231 -11.58 5.65 30.13
N GLU A 232 -11.60 4.33 30.01
CA GLU A 232 -11.52 3.62 28.74
C GLU A 232 -12.81 2.87 28.42
N LEU A 233 -13.13 2.75 27.14
CA LEU A 233 -14.18 1.92 26.59
C LEU A 233 -13.55 0.93 25.61
N ASP A 234 -13.92 -0.34 25.72
CA ASP A 234 -13.44 -1.41 24.85
C ASP A 234 -14.57 -1.94 23.97
N LYS A 235 -14.46 -1.73 22.65
CA LYS A 235 -15.43 -2.23 21.66
C LYS A 235 -15.64 -3.74 21.75
N ALA A 236 -14.60 -4.52 22.06
CA ALA A 236 -14.69 -5.97 22.15
C ALA A 236 -15.52 -6.42 23.37
N SER A 237 -15.46 -5.69 24.48
CA SER A 237 -16.24 -5.98 25.69
C SER A 237 -17.76 -5.86 25.49
N PHE A 238 -18.20 -4.93 24.62
CA PHE A 238 -19.62 -4.76 24.29
C PHE A 238 -20.17 -5.94 23.47
N ALA A 239 -19.35 -6.58 22.64
CA ALA A 239 -19.76 -7.77 21.88
C ALA A 239 -20.06 -8.98 22.77
N GLN A 240 -19.42 -9.07 23.93
CA GLN A 240 -19.63 -10.16 24.90
C GLN A 240 -20.88 -9.99 25.76
N THR A 241 -21.35 -8.73 25.90
CA THR A 241 -22.46 -8.37 26.78
C THR A 241 -23.75 -8.02 26.03
N ALA A 242 -23.69 -7.84 24.70
CA ALA A 242 -24.85 -7.60 23.85
C ALA A 242 -25.83 -8.79 23.90
N ALA A 243 -27.01 -8.55 24.48
CA ALA A 243 -28.08 -9.53 24.57
C ALA A 243 -28.94 -9.50 23.30
N VAL A 244 -28.75 -10.52 22.45
CA VAL A 244 -29.62 -10.81 21.30
C VAL A 244 -30.57 -11.94 21.66
N THR A 245 -31.86 -11.70 21.51
CA THR A 245 -32.91 -12.69 21.77
C THR A 245 -33.13 -13.59 20.55
N GLU A 246 -33.53 -14.84 20.79
CA GLU A 246 -33.88 -15.78 19.72
C GLU A 246 -34.99 -15.22 18.81
N GLN A 247 -35.89 -14.41 19.37
CA GLN A 247 -36.97 -13.76 18.64
C GLN A 247 -36.43 -12.75 17.61
N GLU A 248 -35.39 -11.99 17.93
CA GLU A 248 -34.75 -11.03 17.02
C GLU A 248 -33.97 -11.73 15.91
N VAL A 249 -33.26 -12.82 16.24
CA VAL A 249 -32.57 -13.65 15.24
C VAL A 249 -33.59 -14.21 14.25
N ARG A 250 -34.70 -14.75 14.77
CA ARG A 250 -35.77 -15.29 13.94
C ARG A 250 -36.43 -14.22 13.06
N ALA A 251 -36.73 -13.05 13.62
CA ALA A 251 -37.32 -11.95 12.87
C ALA A 251 -36.39 -11.46 11.73
N THR A 252 -35.09 -11.38 12.00
CA THR A 252 -34.08 -11.01 10.99
C THR A 252 -34.00 -12.04 9.86
N TYR A 253 -34.00 -13.34 10.19
CA TYR A 253 -34.06 -14.40 9.19
C TYR A 253 -35.34 -14.31 8.33
N ASP A 254 -36.50 -14.15 8.96
CA ASP A 254 -37.78 -14.07 8.25
C ASP A 254 -37.84 -12.85 7.32
N ALA A 255 -37.28 -11.70 7.75
CA ALA A 255 -37.14 -10.50 6.93
C ALA A 255 -36.17 -10.71 5.75
N ALA A 256 -35.02 -11.38 5.98
CA ALA A 256 -34.06 -11.68 4.94
C ALA A 256 -34.65 -12.63 3.87
N VAL A 257 -35.38 -13.66 4.29
CA VAL A 257 -36.12 -14.56 3.39
C VAL A 257 -37.19 -13.82 2.59
N ALA A 258 -37.91 -12.89 3.22
CA ALA A 258 -38.90 -12.06 2.52
C ALA A 258 -38.26 -11.14 1.47
N ALA A 259 -37.03 -10.68 1.71
CA ALA A 259 -36.25 -9.89 0.77
C ALA A 259 -35.59 -10.74 -0.35
N GLY A 260 -35.77 -12.06 -0.35
CA GLY A 260 -35.19 -12.98 -1.33
C GLY A 260 -33.77 -13.45 -0.99
N ASN A 261 -33.19 -12.97 0.11
CA ASN A 261 -31.94 -13.54 0.64
C ASN A 261 -32.23 -14.92 1.23
N TYR A 262 -31.27 -15.84 1.19
CA TYR A 262 -31.45 -17.23 1.66
C TYR A 262 -32.52 -18.05 0.92
N VAL A 263 -33.00 -17.59 -0.24
CA VAL A 263 -33.90 -18.33 -1.14
C VAL A 263 -33.13 -18.65 -2.42
N SER A 264 -33.03 -19.93 -2.78
CA SER A 264 -32.41 -20.31 -4.07
C SER A 264 -33.24 -19.78 -5.24
N GLU A 265 -32.59 -19.37 -6.32
CA GLU A 265 -33.30 -18.87 -7.50
C GLU A 265 -34.25 -19.94 -8.07
N SER A 266 -35.50 -19.57 -8.36
CA SER A 266 -36.45 -20.49 -8.98
C SER A 266 -36.22 -20.56 -10.48
N GLU A 267 -35.74 -21.70 -10.95
CA GLU A 267 -35.52 -22.02 -12.36
C GLU A 267 -36.70 -22.86 -12.91
N ARG A 268 -37.17 -22.51 -14.10
CA ARG A 268 -38.25 -23.22 -14.81
C ARG A 268 -37.69 -23.81 -16.09
N GLN A 269 -37.75 -25.12 -16.26
CA GLN A 269 -37.44 -25.76 -17.53
C GLN A 269 -38.73 -25.90 -18.34
N ALA A 270 -38.75 -25.46 -19.59
CA ALA A 270 -39.95 -25.47 -20.40
C ALA A 270 -39.71 -25.94 -21.83
N SER A 271 -40.78 -26.44 -22.44
CA SER A 271 -40.87 -26.78 -23.86
C SER A 271 -41.99 -25.98 -24.51
N HIS A 272 -41.91 -25.69 -25.80
CA HIS A 272 -42.99 -25.02 -26.52
C HIS A 272 -43.24 -25.53 -27.94
N ILE A 273 -44.46 -25.27 -28.42
CA ILE A 273 -44.86 -25.41 -29.83
C ILE A 273 -45.22 -24.02 -30.33
N LEU A 274 -44.54 -23.56 -31.38
CA LEU A 274 -44.82 -22.29 -32.04
C LEU A 274 -45.53 -22.55 -33.38
N ILE A 275 -46.69 -21.94 -33.58
CA ILE A 275 -47.26 -21.74 -34.91
C ILE A 275 -47.03 -20.29 -35.31
N GLN A 276 -46.09 -20.08 -36.23
CA GLN A 276 -45.66 -18.75 -36.63
C GLN A 276 -46.78 -18.02 -37.37
N VAL A 277 -46.99 -16.76 -37.02
CA VAL A 277 -47.91 -15.87 -37.72
C VAL A 277 -47.15 -14.60 -38.10
N PRO A 278 -47.01 -14.29 -39.40
CA PRO A 278 -46.41 -13.04 -39.85
C PRO A 278 -47.09 -11.82 -39.22
N ALA A 279 -46.32 -10.77 -38.93
CA ALA A 279 -46.84 -9.57 -38.28
C ALA A 279 -47.87 -8.80 -39.14
N ASP A 280 -47.84 -9.02 -40.46
CA ASP A 280 -48.69 -8.43 -41.49
C ASP A 280 -49.77 -9.40 -42.02
N ALA A 281 -49.95 -10.55 -41.38
CA ALA A 281 -50.96 -11.53 -41.77
C ALA A 281 -52.38 -10.94 -41.65
N ASP A 282 -53.21 -11.20 -42.67
CA ASP A 282 -54.63 -10.83 -42.63
C ASP A 282 -55.41 -11.64 -41.59
N GLU A 283 -56.60 -11.16 -41.21
CA GLU A 283 -57.42 -11.80 -40.17
C GLU A 283 -57.79 -13.25 -40.52
N VAL A 284 -57.90 -13.58 -41.81
CA VAL A 284 -58.22 -14.94 -42.28
C VAL A 284 -57.05 -15.88 -42.01
N ALA A 285 -55.82 -15.45 -42.33
CA ALA A 285 -54.60 -16.19 -42.06
C ALA A 285 -54.34 -16.34 -40.55
N VAL A 286 -54.58 -15.28 -39.76
CA VAL A 286 -54.48 -15.34 -38.30
C VAL A 286 -55.50 -16.34 -37.72
N ALA A 287 -56.74 -16.33 -38.20
CA ALA A 287 -57.78 -17.25 -37.77
C ALA A 287 -57.48 -18.71 -38.15
N ALA A 288 -56.93 -18.95 -39.35
CA ALA A 288 -56.49 -20.28 -39.77
C ALA A 288 -55.36 -20.83 -38.89
N LYS A 289 -54.36 -19.99 -38.58
CA LYS A 289 -53.25 -20.36 -37.68
C LYS A 289 -53.70 -20.53 -36.23
N ARG A 290 -54.73 -19.79 -35.81
CA ARG A 290 -55.37 -20.00 -34.51
C ARG A 290 -56.08 -21.35 -34.45
N ALA A 291 -56.87 -21.71 -35.47
CA ALA A 291 -57.53 -23.00 -35.54
C ALA A 291 -56.52 -24.18 -35.55
N GLU A 292 -55.38 -24.00 -36.23
CA GLU A 292 -54.29 -24.98 -36.26
C GLU A 292 -53.74 -25.25 -34.85
N ILE A 293 -53.37 -24.20 -34.10
CA ILE A 293 -52.82 -24.39 -32.76
C ILE A 293 -53.89 -24.80 -31.73
N ASP A 294 -55.16 -24.39 -31.90
CA ASP A 294 -56.26 -24.83 -31.04
C ASP A 294 -56.51 -26.35 -31.20
N ALA A 295 -56.37 -26.89 -32.41
CA ALA A 295 -56.43 -28.34 -32.65
C ALA A 295 -55.26 -29.10 -31.99
N LEU A 296 -54.06 -28.50 -31.99
CA LEU A 296 -52.92 -29.05 -31.26
C LEU A 296 -53.15 -29.01 -29.75
N ALA A 297 -53.67 -27.91 -29.21
CA ALA A 297 -54.04 -27.80 -27.81
C ALA A 297 -55.07 -28.86 -27.39
N ALA A 298 -56.10 -29.11 -28.22
CA ALA A 298 -57.09 -30.16 -27.97
C ALA A 298 -56.50 -31.57 -28.00
N SER A 299 -55.57 -31.84 -28.92
CA SER A 299 -54.86 -33.11 -29.02
C SER A 299 -53.95 -33.34 -27.79
N LEU A 300 -53.24 -32.31 -27.35
CA LEU A 300 -52.42 -32.34 -26.14
C LEU A 300 -53.27 -32.56 -24.88
N LYS A 301 -54.42 -31.89 -24.77
CA LYS A 301 -55.40 -32.12 -23.68
C LYS A 301 -55.96 -33.55 -23.68
N SER A 302 -55.95 -34.22 -24.84
CA SER A 302 -56.38 -35.61 -25.01
C SER A 302 -55.26 -36.65 -24.82
N GLY A 303 -54.06 -36.22 -24.42
CA GLY A 303 -52.92 -37.10 -24.09
C GLY A 303 -51.94 -37.38 -25.23
N ALA A 304 -51.98 -36.60 -26.32
CA ALA A 304 -50.96 -36.70 -27.37
C ALA A 304 -49.56 -36.33 -26.85
N ASP A 305 -48.52 -36.96 -27.40
CA ASP A 305 -47.13 -36.69 -27.00
C ASP A 305 -46.69 -35.30 -27.49
N PHE A 306 -46.35 -34.42 -26.54
CA PHE A 306 -45.97 -33.04 -26.83
C PHE A 306 -44.68 -32.95 -27.64
N ALA A 307 -43.68 -33.80 -27.36
CA ALA A 307 -42.39 -33.74 -28.05
C ALA A 307 -42.52 -34.20 -29.51
N ALA A 308 -43.37 -35.19 -29.78
CA ALA A 308 -43.72 -35.64 -31.12
C ALA A 308 -44.46 -34.55 -31.89
N LEU A 309 -45.49 -33.93 -31.28
CA LEU A 309 -46.22 -32.83 -31.91
C LEU A 309 -45.34 -31.60 -32.13
N ALA A 310 -44.41 -31.30 -31.22
CA ALA A 310 -43.45 -30.22 -31.39
C ALA A 310 -42.51 -30.49 -32.57
N LYS A 311 -41.98 -31.71 -32.71
CA LYS A 311 -41.14 -32.11 -33.86
C LYS A 311 -41.87 -32.04 -35.19
N GLU A 312 -43.15 -32.41 -35.19
CA GLU A 312 -43.94 -32.48 -36.42
C GLU A 312 -44.53 -31.12 -36.82
N LYS A 313 -44.95 -30.29 -35.85
CA LYS A 313 -45.81 -29.12 -36.08
C LYS A 313 -45.24 -27.80 -35.59
N SER A 314 -44.22 -27.79 -34.72
CA SER A 314 -43.63 -26.53 -34.26
C SER A 314 -42.81 -25.90 -35.38
N MET A 315 -43.03 -24.61 -35.61
CA MET A 315 -42.33 -23.77 -36.56
C MET A 315 -41.14 -23.03 -35.93
N ASP A 316 -40.77 -23.35 -34.68
CA ASP A 316 -39.56 -22.83 -34.07
C ASP A 316 -38.33 -23.68 -34.47
N PRO A 317 -37.42 -23.18 -35.32
CA PRO A 317 -36.30 -23.97 -35.82
C PRO A 317 -35.30 -24.36 -34.72
N GLY A 318 -35.23 -23.62 -33.60
CA GLY A 318 -34.27 -23.86 -32.53
C GLY A 318 -34.66 -25.02 -31.59
N SER A 319 -35.96 -25.18 -31.32
CA SER A 319 -36.45 -26.17 -30.36
C SER A 319 -37.25 -27.32 -30.97
N ALA A 320 -37.87 -27.14 -32.15
CA ALA A 320 -38.73 -28.15 -32.77
C ALA A 320 -38.04 -29.51 -32.92
N VAL A 321 -36.80 -29.51 -33.42
CA VAL A 321 -35.99 -30.74 -33.61
C VAL A 321 -35.73 -31.50 -32.30
N ASN A 322 -35.76 -30.79 -31.17
CA ASN A 322 -35.56 -31.32 -29.82
C ASN A 322 -36.88 -31.51 -29.06
N GLY A 323 -38.01 -31.63 -29.77
CA GLY A 323 -39.31 -31.83 -29.13
C GLY A 323 -39.85 -30.59 -28.44
N GLY A 324 -39.42 -29.41 -28.87
CA GLY A 324 -39.85 -28.11 -28.32
C GLY A 324 -39.06 -27.65 -27.11
N ALA A 325 -38.05 -28.40 -26.65
CA ALA A 325 -37.30 -28.08 -25.42
C ALA A 325 -36.51 -26.76 -25.53
N LEU A 326 -36.74 -25.86 -24.55
CA LEU A 326 -36.04 -24.56 -24.43
C LEU A 326 -34.96 -24.57 -23.34
N GLY A 327 -34.93 -25.60 -22.48
CA GLY A 327 -34.06 -25.63 -21.31
C GLY A 327 -34.56 -24.69 -20.20
N ILE A 328 -33.63 -24.13 -19.40
CA ILE A 328 -33.96 -23.22 -18.30
C ILE A 328 -34.41 -21.86 -18.85
N VAL A 329 -35.66 -21.51 -18.57
CA VAL A 329 -36.25 -20.20 -18.82
C VAL A 329 -36.12 -19.36 -17.55
N ARG A 330 -35.27 -18.33 -17.59
CA ARG A 330 -35.12 -17.35 -16.50
C ARG A 330 -36.09 -16.18 -16.68
N LYS A 331 -36.51 -15.56 -15.58
CA LYS A 331 -37.26 -14.30 -15.63
C LYS A 331 -36.46 -13.24 -16.40
N GLY A 332 -37.13 -12.49 -17.26
CA GLY A 332 -36.57 -11.48 -18.16
C GLY A 332 -35.99 -12.04 -19.46
N ALA A 333 -35.87 -13.36 -19.63
CA ALA A 333 -35.25 -13.95 -20.83
C ALA A 333 -36.22 -14.12 -22.01
N MET A 334 -37.53 -14.10 -21.75
CA MET A 334 -38.59 -14.31 -22.75
C MET A 334 -39.55 -13.12 -22.82
N VAL A 335 -40.31 -13.01 -23.92
CA VAL A 335 -41.36 -11.98 -24.03
C VAL A 335 -42.43 -12.19 -22.96
N LYS A 336 -42.94 -11.08 -22.40
CA LYS A 336 -43.82 -11.10 -21.21
C LYS A 336 -44.98 -12.10 -21.27
N PRO A 337 -45.76 -12.22 -22.36
CA PRO A 337 -46.87 -13.19 -22.42
C PRO A 337 -46.41 -14.65 -22.36
N PHE A 338 -45.22 -14.95 -22.89
CA PHE A 338 -44.64 -16.28 -22.87
C PHE A 338 -44.10 -16.61 -21.47
N GLU A 339 -43.38 -15.67 -20.86
CA GLU A 339 -42.88 -15.81 -19.50
C GLU A 339 -44.02 -16.02 -18.49
N ASP A 340 -45.09 -15.23 -18.59
CA ASP A 340 -46.25 -15.33 -17.71
C ASP A 340 -46.92 -16.70 -17.82
N ALA A 341 -46.92 -17.29 -19.01
CA ALA A 341 -47.40 -18.66 -19.18
C ALA A 341 -46.47 -19.69 -18.53
N VAL A 342 -45.15 -19.60 -18.75
CA VAL A 342 -44.17 -20.53 -18.13
C VAL A 342 -44.26 -20.48 -16.60
N TYR A 343 -44.28 -19.28 -16.02
CA TYR A 343 -44.33 -19.09 -14.56
C TYR A 343 -45.74 -19.26 -13.96
N GLY A 344 -46.79 -19.27 -14.80
CA GLY A 344 -48.16 -19.61 -14.41
C GLY A 344 -48.42 -21.11 -14.27
N LEU A 345 -47.55 -21.96 -14.82
CA LEU A 345 -47.64 -23.42 -14.70
C LEU A 345 -47.07 -23.88 -13.34
N ALA A 346 -47.75 -24.81 -12.68
CA ALA A 346 -47.45 -25.16 -11.29
C ALA A 346 -46.61 -26.45 -11.18
N LYS A 347 -46.87 -27.43 -12.04
CA LYS A 347 -46.30 -28.78 -11.97
C LYS A 347 -45.65 -29.19 -13.29
N ALA A 348 -44.59 -30.01 -13.20
CA ALA A 348 -44.01 -30.65 -14.36
C ALA A 348 -45.09 -31.46 -15.11
N GLY A 349 -45.16 -31.27 -16.42
CA GLY A 349 -46.19 -31.81 -17.30
C GLY A 349 -47.38 -30.87 -17.54
N ASP A 350 -47.55 -29.79 -16.77
CA ASP A 350 -48.62 -28.81 -17.02
C ASP A 350 -48.42 -28.15 -18.40
N ILE A 351 -49.53 -27.98 -19.13
CA ILE A 351 -49.56 -27.37 -20.46
C ILE A 351 -50.40 -26.09 -20.38
N SER A 352 -49.88 -25.00 -20.93
CA SER A 352 -50.57 -23.71 -20.99
C SER A 352 -51.75 -23.73 -21.97
N ASP A 353 -52.63 -22.74 -21.85
CA ASP A 353 -53.50 -22.38 -22.97
C ASP A 353 -52.68 -21.77 -24.12
N VAL A 354 -53.34 -21.56 -25.27
CA VAL A 354 -52.73 -20.93 -26.44
C VAL A 354 -52.41 -19.46 -26.14
N ILE A 355 -51.13 -19.10 -26.24
CA ILE A 355 -50.61 -17.76 -25.98
C ILE A 355 -50.31 -17.07 -27.31
N ARG A 356 -50.66 -15.79 -27.43
CA ARG A 356 -50.25 -14.96 -28.57
C ARG A 356 -49.02 -14.13 -28.20
N THR A 357 -48.00 -14.16 -29.05
CA THR A 357 -46.86 -13.22 -29.01
C THR A 357 -46.68 -12.55 -30.37
N GLN A 358 -45.65 -11.71 -30.49
CA GLN A 358 -45.22 -11.13 -31.76
C GLN A 358 -44.72 -12.17 -32.79
N PHE A 359 -44.37 -13.38 -32.34
CA PHE A 359 -43.86 -14.45 -33.21
C PHE A 359 -44.95 -15.38 -33.74
N GLY A 360 -46.16 -15.33 -33.15
CA GLY A 360 -47.27 -16.21 -33.50
C GLY A 360 -47.98 -16.74 -32.27
N PHE A 361 -48.55 -17.93 -32.40
CA PHE A 361 -49.21 -18.61 -31.29
C PHE A 361 -48.31 -19.68 -30.68
N HIS A 362 -48.33 -19.79 -29.35
CA HIS A 362 -47.51 -20.71 -28.59
C HIS A 362 -48.38 -21.59 -27.68
N ILE A 363 -47.95 -22.83 -27.48
CA ILE A 363 -48.37 -23.67 -26.35
C ILE A 363 -47.09 -24.03 -25.61
N VAL A 364 -47.08 -23.84 -24.29
CA VAL A 364 -45.93 -24.10 -23.42
C VAL A 364 -46.24 -25.30 -22.54
N ARG A 365 -45.24 -26.16 -22.31
CA ARG A 365 -45.27 -27.19 -21.28
C ARG A 365 -44.16 -26.93 -20.27
N LEU A 366 -44.47 -27.06 -18.99
CA LEU A 366 -43.48 -27.01 -17.92
C LEU A 366 -42.83 -28.39 -17.79
N ASP A 367 -41.52 -28.49 -17.97
CA ASP A 367 -40.80 -29.77 -17.91
C ASP A 367 -40.26 -30.06 -16.51
N ALA A 368 -39.72 -29.04 -15.82
CA ALA A 368 -39.24 -29.16 -14.45
C ALA A 368 -39.24 -27.81 -13.72
N VAL A 369 -39.30 -27.87 -12.39
CA VAL A 369 -39.13 -26.72 -11.48
C VAL A 369 -38.02 -27.07 -10.51
N SER A 370 -37.03 -26.19 -10.38
CA SER A 370 -35.93 -26.32 -9.41
C SER A 370 -35.69 -25.00 -8.69
N GLY A 371 -35.17 -25.07 -7.47
CA GLY A 371 -34.92 -23.90 -6.61
C GLY A 371 -36.18 -23.29 -5.98
N GLY A 372 -36.05 -22.10 -5.39
CA GLY A 372 -37.08 -21.51 -4.52
C GLY A 372 -37.08 -22.08 -3.09
N GLU A 373 -36.07 -22.87 -2.76
CA GLU A 373 -35.90 -23.49 -1.45
C GLU A 373 -35.28 -22.48 -0.48
N LYS A 374 -35.79 -22.47 0.74
CA LYS A 374 -35.25 -21.65 1.82
C LYS A 374 -34.06 -22.37 2.45
N THR A 375 -32.97 -21.64 2.65
CA THR A 375 -31.85 -22.10 3.48
C THR A 375 -32.37 -22.34 4.90
N PRO A 376 -32.21 -23.52 5.51
CA PRO A 376 -32.80 -23.80 6.82
C PRO A 376 -32.33 -22.81 7.89
N TYR A 377 -33.25 -22.30 8.72
CA TYR A 377 -32.94 -21.37 9.82
C TYR A 377 -31.78 -21.87 10.69
N GLU A 378 -31.81 -23.14 11.09
CA GLU A 378 -30.77 -23.77 11.93
C GLU A 378 -29.36 -23.68 11.32
N SER A 379 -29.25 -23.64 9.99
CA SER A 379 -27.94 -23.55 9.31
C SER A 379 -27.32 -22.16 9.33
N VAL A 380 -28.13 -21.12 9.53
CA VAL A 380 -27.71 -19.70 9.53
C VAL A 380 -27.93 -19.00 10.88
N ARG A 381 -28.56 -19.68 11.84
CA ARG A 381 -28.94 -19.14 13.14
C ARG A 381 -27.75 -18.52 13.89
N ASP A 382 -26.66 -19.27 14.03
CA ASP A 382 -25.51 -18.84 14.84
C ASP A 382 -24.76 -17.68 14.17
N GLU A 383 -24.69 -17.67 12.84
CA GLU A 383 -24.13 -16.56 12.05
C GLU A 383 -24.97 -15.29 12.21
N LEU A 384 -26.30 -15.37 12.03
CA LEU A 384 -27.21 -14.24 12.22
C LEU A 384 -27.18 -13.72 13.65
N ALA A 385 -27.12 -14.61 14.64
CA ALA A 385 -26.99 -14.23 16.04
C ALA A 385 -25.65 -13.51 16.31
N ALA A 386 -24.55 -13.97 15.72
CA ALA A 386 -23.25 -13.29 15.83
C ALA A 386 -23.27 -11.90 15.16
N GLN A 387 -23.86 -11.79 13.97
CA GLN A 387 -24.00 -10.52 13.26
C GLN A 387 -24.84 -9.51 14.04
N LEU A 388 -25.99 -9.93 14.58
CA LEU A 388 -26.84 -9.08 15.40
C LEU A 388 -26.13 -8.64 16.69
N ARG A 389 -25.38 -9.54 17.34
CA ARG A 389 -24.59 -9.19 18.54
C ARG A 389 -23.55 -8.14 18.21
N GLN A 390 -22.85 -8.29 17.08
CA GLN A 390 -21.87 -7.31 16.61
C GLN A 390 -22.52 -5.94 16.34
N GLN A 391 -23.67 -5.92 15.64
CA GLN A 391 -24.39 -4.68 15.33
C GLN A 391 -24.91 -3.97 16.59
N GLN A 392 -25.45 -4.74 17.54
CA GLN A 392 -25.94 -4.20 18.81
C GLN A 392 -24.78 -3.69 19.67
N ALA A 393 -23.67 -4.42 19.72
CA ALA A 393 -22.46 -4.00 20.41
C ALA A 393 -21.88 -2.72 19.84
N GLU A 394 -21.88 -2.59 18.51
CA GLU A 394 -21.44 -1.38 17.83
C GLU A 394 -22.35 -0.19 18.16
N THR A 395 -23.67 -0.40 18.16
CA THR A 395 -24.65 0.63 18.56
C THR A 395 -24.40 1.08 19.99
N LEU A 396 -24.31 0.14 20.94
CA LEU A 396 -24.05 0.43 22.35
C LEU A 396 -22.71 1.13 22.56
N PHE A 397 -21.67 0.71 21.85
CA PHE A 397 -20.36 1.34 21.90
C PHE A 397 -20.43 2.80 21.44
N TYR A 398 -21.08 3.09 20.31
CA TYR A 398 -21.23 4.48 19.83
C TYR A 398 -22.09 5.34 20.75
N ASP A 399 -23.14 4.79 21.36
CA ASP A 399 -23.94 5.49 22.38
C ASP A 399 -23.09 5.86 23.60
N ARG A 400 -22.28 4.91 24.11
CA ARG A 400 -21.38 5.14 25.24
C ARG A 400 -20.23 6.08 24.88
N LEU A 401 -19.70 6.00 23.66
CA LEU A 401 -18.69 6.93 23.15
C LEU A 401 -19.24 8.35 23.06
N ASN A 402 -20.50 8.52 22.66
CA ASN A 402 -21.16 9.83 22.63
C ASN A 402 -21.34 10.41 24.04
N ILE A 403 -21.66 9.58 25.03
CA ILE A 403 -21.71 10.00 26.45
C ILE A 403 -20.32 10.39 26.93
N LEU A 404 -19.31 9.54 26.70
CA LEU A 404 -17.90 9.81 27.03
C LEU A 404 -17.49 11.17 26.46
N ARG A 405 -17.70 11.40 25.17
CA ARG A 405 -17.33 12.64 24.49
C ARG A 405 -18.07 13.86 25.04
N THR A 406 -19.40 13.76 25.18
CA THR A 406 -20.24 14.89 25.60
C THR A 406 -19.96 15.28 27.05
N VAL A 407 -20.00 14.32 27.98
CA VAL A 407 -19.81 14.61 29.40
C VAL A 407 -18.37 15.06 29.68
N SER A 408 -17.36 14.45 29.04
CA SER A 408 -15.97 14.92 29.19
C SER A 408 -15.76 16.34 28.71
N TYR A 409 -16.52 16.79 27.70
CA TYR A 409 -16.49 18.17 27.21
C TYR A 409 -17.25 19.14 28.12
N GLU A 410 -18.39 18.72 28.66
CA GLU A 410 -19.21 19.53 29.58
C GLU A 410 -18.57 19.70 30.97
N THR A 411 -17.74 18.74 31.40
CA THR A 411 -17.04 18.77 32.69
C THR A 411 -15.52 18.74 32.50
N PRO A 412 -14.90 19.81 31.96
CA PRO A 412 -13.51 19.78 31.51
C PRO A 412 -12.51 19.56 32.66
N ASP A 413 -12.86 19.88 33.90
CA ASP A 413 -11.98 19.79 35.08
C ASP A 413 -12.15 18.48 35.89
N SER A 414 -12.98 17.53 35.42
CA SER A 414 -13.23 16.27 36.11
C SER A 414 -13.64 15.11 35.20
N LEU A 415 -13.18 13.90 35.54
CA LEU A 415 -13.66 12.64 34.97
C LEU A 415 -14.69 11.93 35.87
N ALA A 416 -14.96 12.42 37.08
CA ALA A 416 -15.91 11.78 37.96
C ALA A 416 -17.35 11.75 37.39
N PRO A 417 -17.88 12.83 36.78
CA PRO A 417 -19.22 12.80 36.15
C PRO A 417 -19.28 11.84 34.97
N VAL A 418 -18.17 11.69 34.24
CA VAL A 418 -18.03 10.77 33.11
C VAL A 418 -18.08 9.32 33.59
N ALA A 419 -17.35 9.01 34.68
CA ALA A 419 -17.35 7.68 35.31
C ALA A 419 -18.75 7.30 35.79
N GLU A 420 -19.47 8.24 36.43
CA GLU A 420 -20.85 8.03 36.89
C GLU A 420 -21.82 7.83 35.72
N ALA A 421 -21.75 8.65 34.67
CA ALA A 421 -22.64 8.56 33.50
C ALA A 421 -22.45 7.26 32.70
N LEU A 422 -21.24 6.68 32.73
CA LEU A 422 -20.89 5.47 32.01
C LEU A 422 -20.93 4.20 32.87
N ASP A 423 -21.08 4.33 34.20
CA ASP A 423 -20.84 3.25 35.17
C ASP A 423 -19.46 2.58 34.95
N ALA A 424 -18.44 3.39 34.68
CA ALA A 424 -17.10 2.95 34.31
C ALA A 424 -16.09 3.27 35.43
N PRO A 425 -15.10 2.38 35.70
CA PRO A 425 -14.10 2.63 36.73
C PRO A 425 -13.13 3.74 36.29
N LEU A 426 -12.85 4.68 37.19
CA LEU A 426 -11.77 5.65 37.02
C LEU A 426 -10.42 4.99 37.32
N GLN A 427 -9.57 4.88 36.29
CA GLN A 427 -8.25 4.25 36.39
C GLN A 427 -7.13 5.29 36.49
N GLU A 428 -5.97 4.89 37.02
CA GLU A 428 -4.81 5.77 37.14
C GLU A 428 -3.53 5.10 36.63
N VAL A 429 -2.62 5.91 36.09
CA VAL A 429 -1.24 5.50 35.81
C VAL A 429 -0.28 6.63 36.20
N SER A 430 0.83 6.24 36.83
CA SER A 430 1.86 7.15 37.36
C SER A 430 3.17 7.00 36.59
N ASP A 431 4.08 7.95 36.82
CA ASP A 431 5.44 7.96 36.27
C ASP A 431 5.51 7.90 34.74
N VAL A 432 4.50 8.49 34.07
CA VAL A 432 4.47 8.59 32.61
C VAL A 432 5.43 9.70 32.17
N THR A 433 6.40 9.37 31.31
CA THR A 433 7.26 10.34 30.62
C THR A 433 6.77 10.54 29.19
N ARG A 434 7.40 11.41 28.41
CA ARG A 434 7.11 11.52 26.97
C ARG A 434 7.42 10.22 26.21
N ASP A 435 8.43 9.49 26.68
CA ASP A 435 8.98 8.33 25.97
C ASP A 435 8.43 6.99 26.48
N MET A 436 8.08 6.91 27.76
CA MET A 436 7.71 5.66 28.43
C MET A 436 6.47 5.80 29.30
N GLY A 437 5.68 4.74 29.38
CA GLY A 437 4.52 4.65 30.25
C GLY A 437 3.99 3.21 30.29
N ALA A 438 3.29 2.85 31.37
CA ALA A 438 2.63 1.56 31.52
C ALA A 438 1.15 1.63 31.12
N ALA A 439 0.46 0.48 31.05
CA ALA A 439 -0.97 0.40 30.74
C ALA A 439 -1.31 1.19 29.46
N VAL A 440 -2.33 2.04 29.48
CA VAL A 440 -2.71 2.88 28.33
C VAL A 440 -1.60 3.86 27.91
N ALA A 441 -0.70 4.25 28.81
CA ALA A 441 0.44 5.10 28.47
C ALA A 441 1.56 4.36 27.72
N GLN A 442 1.43 3.07 27.45
CA GLN A 442 2.32 2.37 26.51
C GLN A 442 2.11 2.86 25.07
N TYR A 443 0.92 3.36 24.74
CA TYR A 443 0.60 3.89 23.42
C TYR A 443 1.18 5.30 23.25
N PRO A 444 1.95 5.56 22.18
CA PRO A 444 2.52 6.90 21.93
C PRO A 444 1.47 8.00 21.84
N VAL A 445 0.30 7.72 21.25
CA VAL A 445 -0.81 8.68 21.13
C VAL A 445 -1.30 9.14 22.50
N VAL A 446 -1.40 8.22 23.47
CA VAL A 446 -1.81 8.55 24.84
C VAL A 446 -0.77 9.45 25.50
N ARG A 447 0.52 9.11 25.39
CA ARG A 447 1.59 9.97 25.94
C ARG A 447 1.58 11.35 25.31
N ALA A 448 1.43 11.45 23.99
CA ALA A 448 1.37 12.74 23.30
C ALA A 448 0.22 13.60 23.83
N SER A 449 -0.98 13.03 24.03
CA SER A 449 -2.15 13.74 24.56
C SER A 449 -1.94 14.28 25.98
N ILE A 450 -1.23 13.55 26.85
CA ILE A 450 -0.94 13.96 28.24
C ILE A 450 -0.17 15.28 28.30
N PHE A 451 0.80 15.47 27.39
CA PHE A 451 1.70 16.63 27.38
C PHE A 451 1.27 17.76 26.43
N THR A 452 -0.01 17.81 26.04
CA THR A 452 -0.59 18.93 25.28
C THR A 452 -0.89 20.11 26.20
N ASP A 453 -0.94 21.33 25.66
CA ASP A 453 -1.28 22.52 26.46
C ASP A 453 -2.65 22.39 27.13
N ARG A 454 -3.62 21.78 26.45
CA ARG A 454 -4.97 21.56 26.99
C ARG A 454 -4.96 20.71 28.26
N VAL A 455 -4.31 19.55 28.19
CA VAL A 455 -4.34 18.56 29.28
C VAL A 455 -3.33 18.92 30.38
N LEU A 456 -2.11 19.28 29.99
CA LEU A 456 -1.02 19.53 30.94
C LEU A 456 -1.14 20.92 31.58
N THR A 457 -1.28 21.95 30.75
CA THR A 457 -1.26 23.36 31.19
C THR A 457 -2.66 23.84 31.59
N GLY A 458 -3.68 23.47 30.81
CA GLY A 458 -5.08 23.77 31.07
C GLY A 458 -5.70 22.90 32.17
N GLY A 459 -5.10 21.73 32.46
CA GLY A 459 -5.65 20.78 33.43
C GLY A 459 -6.98 20.16 33.00
N GLU A 460 -7.32 20.28 31.71
CA GLU A 460 -8.58 19.80 31.15
C GLU A 460 -8.52 18.31 30.80
N ASN A 461 -9.69 17.70 30.65
CA ASN A 461 -9.83 16.41 30.01
C ASN A 461 -9.30 16.44 28.56
N SER A 462 -8.68 15.35 28.13
CA SER A 462 -8.28 15.17 26.73
C SER A 462 -9.49 15.10 25.81
N GLU A 463 -9.24 15.24 24.51
CA GLU A 463 -10.19 14.71 23.53
C GLU A 463 -10.26 13.18 23.63
N VAL A 464 -11.23 12.58 22.96
CA VAL A 464 -11.30 11.13 22.84
C VAL A 464 -10.07 10.65 22.07
N ILE A 465 -9.31 9.77 22.70
CA ILE A 465 -8.12 9.15 22.12
C ILE A 465 -8.50 7.76 21.65
N GLU A 466 -8.31 7.49 20.37
CA GLU A 466 -8.50 6.17 19.78
C GLU A 466 -7.20 5.36 19.83
N LEU A 467 -7.29 4.12 20.30
CA LEU A 467 -6.17 3.20 20.39
C LEU A 467 -6.16 2.20 19.22
N PRO A 468 -4.99 1.72 18.78
CA PRO A 468 -4.88 0.78 17.67
C PRO A 468 -5.60 -0.57 17.87
N ASP A 469 -5.90 -0.93 19.12
CA ASP A 469 -6.60 -2.17 19.48
C ASP A 469 -8.14 -2.01 19.53
N GLY A 470 -8.67 -0.86 19.11
CA GLY A 470 -10.11 -0.58 19.07
C GLY A 470 -10.69 -0.08 20.39
N ARG A 471 -9.85 0.16 21.40
CA ARG A 471 -10.25 0.89 22.61
C ARG A 471 -10.25 2.40 22.38
N VAL A 472 -11.07 3.11 23.14
CA VAL A 472 -11.10 4.57 23.17
C VAL A 472 -11.05 5.05 24.61
N LEU A 473 -10.40 6.18 24.87
CA LEU A 473 -10.31 6.72 26.24
C LEU A 473 -10.28 8.24 26.29
N VAL A 474 -10.63 8.78 27.44
CA VAL A 474 -10.38 10.17 27.82
C VAL A 474 -9.55 10.18 29.09
N LEU A 475 -8.56 11.07 29.15
CA LEU A 475 -7.65 11.20 30.27
C LEU A 475 -7.56 12.63 30.81
N ARG A 476 -7.06 12.79 32.03
CA ARG A 476 -6.65 14.08 32.60
C ARG A 476 -5.35 13.93 33.38
N VAL A 477 -4.59 15.01 33.50
CA VAL A 477 -3.45 15.05 34.42
C VAL A 477 -3.94 15.24 35.85
N LYS A 478 -3.48 14.36 36.73
CA LYS A 478 -3.68 14.43 38.19
C LYS A 478 -2.53 15.16 38.87
N GLN A 479 -1.30 14.87 38.45
CA GLN A 479 -0.09 15.48 38.97
C GLN A 479 0.96 15.55 37.88
N TYR A 480 1.63 16.69 37.75
CA TYR A 480 2.76 16.87 36.86
C TYR A 480 4.00 17.27 37.66
N ASN A 481 5.10 16.57 37.42
CA ASN A 481 6.41 16.85 38.00
C ASN A 481 7.31 17.36 36.85
N PRO A 482 7.54 18.69 36.75
CA PRO A 482 8.36 19.24 35.68
C PRO A 482 9.81 18.78 35.81
N SER A 483 10.51 18.82 34.68
CA SER A 483 11.95 18.62 34.64
C SER A 483 12.64 19.66 35.52
N ARG A 484 13.50 19.22 36.43
CA ARG A 484 14.30 20.09 37.30
C ARG A 484 15.71 19.57 37.43
N VAL A 485 16.65 20.45 37.77
CA VAL A 485 17.99 20.03 38.18
C VAL A 485 17.87 19.22 39.47
N GLU A 486 18.34 17.97 39.47
CA GLU A 486 18.45 17.14 40.67
C GLU A 486 19.40 17.83 41.64
N SER A 487 19.04 17.93 42.92
CA SER A 487 19.95 18.43 43.95
C SER A 487 21.20 17.54 44.05
N LEU A 488 22.29 18.10 44.59
CA LEU A 488 23.52 17.32 44.81
C LEU A 488 23.26 16.07 45.67
N GLN A 489 22.31 16.12 46.61
CA GLN A 489 21.96 14.98 47.44
C GLN A 489 21.26 13.87 46.64
N GLU A 490 20.33 14.23 45.75
CA GLU A 490 19.64 13.29 44.84
C GLU A 490 20.61 12.70 43.81
N ALA A 491 21.49 13.54 43.25
CA ALA A 491 22.40 13.13 42.18
C ALA A 491 23.75 12.57 42.68
N LYS A 492 24.04 12.56 44.00
CA LYS A 492 25.39 12.25 44.54
C LYS A 492 26.00 10.98 43.96
N SER A 493 25.23 9.90 43.87
CA SER A 493 25.67 8.61 43.33
C SER A 493 25.99 8.68 41.83
N LYS A 494 25.11 9.32 41.03
CA LYS A 494 25.29 9.54 39.60
C LYS A 494 26.51 10.43 39.32
N VAL A 495 26.62 11.54 40.05
CA VAL A 495 27.75 12.49 39.98
C VAL A 495 29.05 11.77 40.29
N PHE A 496 29.10 11.00 41.38
CA PHE A 496 30.28 10.26 41.78
C PHE A 496 30.70 9.23 40.72
N ALA A 497 29.76 8.44 40.20
CA ALA A 497 30.03 7.46 39.16
C ALA A 497 30.55 8.11 37.87
N GLN A 498 29.90 9.18 37.40
CA GLN A 498 30.30 9.90 36.20
C GLN A 498 31.67 10.57 36.37
N LEU A 499 31.90 11.25 37.48
CA LEU A 499 33.18 11.89 37.77
C LEU A 499 34.32 10.87 37.83
N LYS A 500 34.08 9.73 38.50
CA LYS A 500 35.06 8.63 38.57
C LYS A 500 35.40 8.12 37.17
N GLN A 501 34.41 7.97 36.30
CA GLN A 501 34.61 7.55 34.91
C GLN A 501 35.36 8.61 34.08
N ASP A 502 34.99 9.89 34.21
CA ASP A 502 35.66 11.00 33.50
C ASP A 502 37.13 11.14 33.91
N LEU A 503 37.43 11.00 35.21
CA LEU A 503 38.81 10.99 35.70
C LEU A 503 39.59 9.77 35.20
N ALA A 504 38.96 8.60 35.14
CA ALA A 504 39.58 7.40 34.58
C ALA A 504 39.92 7.58 33.10
N TRP A 505 39.01 8.19 32.33
CA TRP A 505 39.24 8.57 30.94
C TRP A 505 40.37 9.58 30.78
N ALA A 506 40.39 10.63 31.60
CA ALA A 506 41.47 11.61 31.61
C ALA A 506 42.82 10.95 31.89
N LYS A 507 42.86 9.95 32.79
CA LYS A 507 44.06 9.19 33.10
C LYS A 507 44.48 8.27 31.95
N ALA A 508 43.55 7.53 31.35
CA ALA A 508 43.81 6.70 30.18
C ALA A 508 44.41 7.54 29.04
N LYS A 509 43.83 8.72 28.77
CA LYS A 509 44.31 9.66 27.77
C LYS A 509 45.71 10.18 28.08
N GLN A 510 46.00 10.49 29.34
CA GLN A 510 47.34 10.91 29.77
C GLN A 510 48.37 9.82 29.51
N VAL A 511 48.06 8.56 29.89
CA VAL A 511 48.98 7.42 29.69
C VAL A 511 49.18 7.12 28.20
N ALA A 512 48.11 7.14 27.41
CA ALA A 512 48.20 6.99 25.96
C ALA A 512 49.06 8.10 25.32
N ALA A 513 48.94 9.35 25.78
CA ALA A 513 49.77 10.45 25.30
C ALA A 513 51.26 10.27 25.66
N THR A 514 51.57 9.72 26.84
CA THR A 514 52.94 9.33 27.20
C THR A 514 53.46 8.23 26.28
N ALA A 515 52.66 7.21 25.98
CA ALA A 515 53.03 6.15 25.05
C ALA A 515 53.32 6.68 23.64
N VAL A 516 52.54 7.65 23.15
CA VAL A 516 52.82 8.33 21.87
C VAL A 516 54.19 9.03 21.90
N LYS A 517 54.50 9.77 22.98
CA LYS A 517 55.81 10.43 23.13
C LYS A 517 56.97 9.43 23.16
N GLU A 518 56.80 8.30 23.84
CA GLU A 518 57.82 7.23 23.85
C GLU A 518 58.05 6.65 22.46
N LEU A 519 56.98 6.41 21.68
CA LEU A 519 57.09 5.92 20.31
C LEU A 519 57.78 6.94 19.39
N GLN A 520 57.42 8.22 19.52
CA GLN A 520 58.06 9.32 18.77
C GLN A 520 59.53 9.51 19.12
N ALA A 521 59.95 9.14 20.33
CA ALA A 521 61.36 9.12 20.74
C ALA A 521 62.15 7.92 20.19
N GLY A 522 61.51 7.03 19.41
CA GLY A 522 62.15 5.88 18.76
C GLY A 522 62.13 4.58 19.58
N ASN A 523 61.40 4.53 20.70
CA ASN A 523 61.28 3.29 21.48
C ASN A 523 60.47 2.24 20.71
N ALA A 524 60.90 0.98 20.77
CA ALA A 524 60.18 -0.12 20.14
C ALA A 524 58.78 -0.32 20.75
N LEU A 525 57.78 -0.63 19.92
CA LEU A 525 56.38 -0.72 20.33
C LEU A 525 56.12 -1.70 21.48
N ALA A 526 56.81 -2.84 21.49
CA ALA A 526 56.72 -3.82 22.58
C ALA A 526 57.27 -3.28 23.91
N VAL A 527 58.29 -2.41 23.88
CA VAL A 527 58.83 -1.74 25.07
C VAL A 527 57.83 -0.73 25.60
N VAL A 528 57.25 0.11 24.73
CA VAL A 528 56.23 1.09 25.13
C VAL A 528 54.99 0.42 25.72
N ALA A 529 54.54 -0.68 25.11
CA ALA A 529 53.44 -1.50 25.63
C ALA A 529 53.72 -1.98 27.06
N LYS A 530 54.93 -2.50 27.31
CA LYS A 530 55.36 -2.97 28.64
C LYS A 530 55.46 -1.83 29.65
N ASN A 531 56.12 -0.72 29.29
CA ASN A 531 56.29 0.45 30.16
C ASN A 531 54.97 1.02 30.65
N ASN A 532 53.97 1.03 29.76
CA ASN A 532 52.66 1.60 30.06
C ASN A 532 51.62 0.54 30.45
N ALA A 533 52.01 -0.74 30.54
CA ALA A 533 51.13 -1.89 30.74
C ALA A 533 49.89 -1.88 29.84
N ALA A 534 50.10 -1.56 28.57
CA ALA A 534 49.08 -1.55 27.53
C ALA A 534 49.04 -2.91 26.81
N LYS A 535 47.85 -3.32 26.35
CA LYS A 535 47.72 -4.52 25.53
C LYS A 535 48.13 -4.18 24.10
N LEU A 536 49.16 -4.85 23.59
CA LEU A 536 49.59 -4.72 22.20
C LEU A 536 48.83 -5.72 21.33
N GLU A 537 48.22 -5.23 20.27
CA GLU A 537 47.58 -6.04 19.24
C GLU A 537 48.15 -5.68 17.87
N THR A 538 48.39 -6.70 17.04
CA THR A 538 48.83 -6.52 15.65
C THR A 538 47.79 -7.12 14.74
N ARG A 539 47.50 -6.42 13.64
CA ARG A 539 46.56 -6.85 12.62
C ARG A 539 47.17 -6.61 11.25
N ASN A 540 46.99 -7.60 10.37
CA ASN A 540 47.45 -7.58 8.99
C ASN A 540 46.25 -7.75 8.08
N ALA A 541 46.34 -7.22 6.87
CA ALA A 541 45.34 -7.31 5.83
C ALA A 541 43.92 -6.85 6.25
N VAL A 542 43.82 -5.88 7.15
CA VAL A 542 42.53 -5.35 7.62
C VAL A 542 41.87 -4.55 6.52
N ARG A 543 40.60 -4.84 6.24
CA ARG A 543 39.74 -4.09 5.30
C ARG A 543 38.80 -3.14 6.04
N ARG A 544 38.09 -2.26 5.31
CA ARG A 544 37.18 -1.28 5.93
C ARG A 544 36.00 -1.97 6.63
N GLU A 545 35.53 -3.05 6.03
CA GLU A 545 34.42 -3.90 6.44
C GLU A 545 34.77 -4.93 7.53
N THR A 546 36.06 -5.16 7.82
CA THR A 546 36.53 -6.11 8.82
C THR A 546 35.94 -5.82 10.20
N THR A 547 35.29 -6.77 10.88
CA THR A 547 34.50 -6.51 12.11
C THR A 547 35.23 -6.83 13.43
N ASP A 548 36.33 -7.59 13.39
CA ASP A 548 37.10 -8.03 14.56
C ASP A 548 38.11 -6.98 15.08
N VAL A 549 38.02 -5.76 14.58
CA VAL A 549 38.84 -4.61 14.99
C VAL A 549 37.92 -3.46 15.43
N PRO A 550 38.21 -2.79 16.56
CA PRO A 550 37.43 -1.64 17.01
C PRO A 550 37.25 -0.58 15.91
N ALA A 551 36.02 -0.08 15.76
CA ALA A 551 35.66 0.80 14.65
C ALA A 551 36.52 2.07 14.56
N ALA A 552 36.82 2.73 15.69
CA ALA A 552 37.64 3.94 15.68
C ALA A 552 39.11 3.66 15.30
N VAL A 553 39.65 2.49 15.67
CA VAL A 553 40.99 2.05 15.28
C VAL A 553 41.05 1.85 13.77
N LYS A 554 40.08 1.13 13.18
CA LYS A 554 39.95 1.00 11.73
C LYS A 554 39.82 2.35 11.04
N GLN A 555 38.91 3.21 11.53
CA GLN A 555 38.67 4.51 10.92
C GLN A 555 39.99 5.27 10.77
N VAL A 556 40.79 5.39 11.83
CA VAL A 556 42.05 6.13 11.73
C VAL A 556 43.11 5.42 10.91
N ALA A 557 43.24 4.10 11.01
CA ALA A 557 44.15 3.33 10.15
C ALA A 557 43.95 3.65 8.65
N PHE A 558 42.70 3.88 8.24
CA PHE A 558 42.37 4.20 6.85
C PHE A 558 42.40 5.69 6.51
N HIS A 559 42.29 6.61 7.48
CA HIS A 559 42.43 8.06 7.25
C HIS A 559 43.89 8.52 7.22
N SER A 560 44.77 7.86 8.00
CA SER A 560 46.19 8.23 8.12
C SER A 560 47.08 7.81 6.94
N ALA A 561 46.51 7.24 5.87
CA ALA A 561 47.26 6.70 4.75
C ALA A 561 48.14 7.73 4.02
N ALA A 562 47.74 9.02 4.00
CA ALA A 562 48.52 10.09 3.40
C ALA A 562 49.87 10.37 4.11
N GLN A 563 49.99 9.97 5.39
CA GLN A 563 51.16 10.24 6.21
C GLN A 563 52.28 9.20 5.99
N LEU A 564 51.96 8.04 5.41
CA LEU A 564 52.89 6.94 5.10
C LEU A 564 53.70 7.16 3.81
N ALA A 565 53.74 8.39 3.27
CA ALA A 565 54.35 8.73 1.98
C ALA A 565 55.83 8.31 1.87
N ASN A 566 56.55 8.21 2.99
CA ASN A 566 57.97 7.82 3.05
C ASN A 566 58.19 6.33 3.30
N LYS A 567 57.13 5.49 3.34
CA LYS A 567 57.17 4.05 3.69
C LYS A 567 57.71 3.72 5.08
N GLU A 568 57.86 4.72 5.96
CA GLU A 568 58.20 4.50 7.36
C GLU A 568 56.94 4.41 8.23
N PRO A 569 56.90 3.52 9.25
CA PRO A 569 55.75 3.41 10.13
C PRO A 569 55.39 4.76 10.75
N THR A 570 54.14 5.19 10.59
CA THR A 570 53.66 6.43 11.17
C THR A 570 52.94 6.16 12.48
N VAL A 571 53.40 6.82 13.54
CA VAL A 571 52.71 6.87 14.83
C VAL A 571 51.56 7.86 14.71
N ASN A 572 50.33 7.37 14.79
CA ASN A 572 49.14 8.22 14.78
C ASN A 572 48.79 8.67 16.21
N ASN A 573 48.07 9.79 16.31
CA ASN A 573 47.66 10.40 17.58
C ASN A 573 46.85 9.44 18.48
N VAL A 574 46.71 9.81 19.76
CA VAL A 574 45.82 9.14 20.73
C VAL A 574 44.37 9.23 20.26
N LEU A 575 43.66 8.10 20.24
CA LEU A 575 42.29 8.01 19.78
C LEU A 575 41.41 7.38 20.86
N ARG A 576 40.32 8.09 21.16
CA ARG A 576 39.23 7.53 21.93
C ARG A 576 38.40 6.61 21.04
N ALA A 577 38.35 5.31 21.35
CA ALA A 577 37.48 4.37 20.64
C ALA A 577 36.33 3.90 21.54
N GLY A 578 35.19 4.60 21.43
CA GLY A 578 33.96 4.20 22.09
C GLY A 578 34.07 4.14 23.62
N GLU A 579 33.41 3.15 24.22
CA GLU A 579 33.30 2.99 25.68
C GLU A 579 34.50 2.28 26.33
N HIS A 580 35.38 1.66 25.54
CA HIS A 580 36.34 0.67 26.05
C HIS A 580 37.76 1.23 26.31
N GLY A 581 37.98 2.54 26.28
CA GLY A 581 39.27 3.16 26.58
C GLY A 581 39.97 3.83 25.38
N GLU A 582 41.24 4.16 25.59
CA GLU A 582 42.07 4.88 24.62
C GLU A 582 42.94 3.91 23.80
N TYR A 583 43.24 4.30 22.56
CA TYR A 583 44.05 3.52 21.64
C TYR A 583 45.18 4.38 21.06
N VAL A 584 46.35 3.77 20.90
CA VAL A 584 47.48 4.36 20.17
C VAL A 584 47.80 3.44 19.01
N LEU A 585 47.72 3.97 17.78
CA LEU A 585 47.90 3.18 16.56
C LEU A 585 49.22 3.52 15.87
N VAL A 586 49.94 2.47 15.46
CA VAL A 586 51.11 2.55 14.58
C VAL A 586 50.74 1.87 13.27
N LEU A 587 50.71 2.65 12.20
CA LEU A 587 50.40 2.15 10.86
C LEU A 587 51.69 1.67 10.20
N HIS A 588 51.76 0.39 9.83
CA HIS A 588 52.94 -0.22 9.25
C HIS A 588 52.91 -0.20 7.73
N ALA A 589 51.75 -0.52 7.13
CA ALA A 589 51.62 -0.60 5.69
C ALA A 589 50.22 -0.22 5.16
N VAL A 590 50.23 0.33 3.95
CA VAL A 590 49.08 0.54 3.07
C VAL A 590 49.26 -0.41 1.89
N ASN A 591 48.49 -1.50 1.88
CA ASN A 591 48.57 -2.50 0.81
C ASN A 591 47.47 -2.20 -0.20
N TYR A 592 47.86 -1.87 -1.44
CA TYR A 592 46.93 -1.68 -2.54
C TYR A 592 46.64 -3.01 -3.21
N ALA A 593 45.37 -3.31 -3.44
CA ALA A 593 45.00 -4.48 -4.22
C ALA A 593 45.36 -4.27 -5.69
N ASP A 594 45.79 -5.34 -6.35
CA ASP A 594 46.06 -5.36 -7.78
C ASP A 594 45.04 -6.27 -8.48
N LEU A 595 44.37 -5.73 -9.50
CA LEU A 595 43.45 -6.46 -10.35
C LEU A 595 44.10 -7.72 -10.96
N ALA A 596 45.40 -7.69 -11.27
CA ALA A 596 46.13 -8.83 -11.82
C ALA A 596 46.24 -10.01 -10.85
N THR A 597 46.12 -9.75 -9.54
CA THR A 597 46.20 -10.76 -8.48
C THR A 597 44.83 -11.19 -7.95
N MET A 598 43.75 -10.51 -8.38
CA MET A 598 42.38 -10.81 -7.99
C MET A 598 41.89 -12.10 -8.67
N ASN A 599 40.97 -12.82 -8.03
CA ASN A 599 40.34 -13.97 -8.64
C ASN A 599 39.61 -13.57 -9.93
N VAL A 600 39.79 -14.32 -11.02
CA VAL A 600 39.24 -14.00 -12.34
C VAL A 600 37.72 -13.92 -12.32
N GLY A 601 37.04 -14.80 -11.57
CA GLY A 601 35.59 -14.79 -11.43
C GLY A 601 35.09 -13.55 -10.68
N GLU A 602 35.75 -13.20 -9.57
CA GLU A 602 35.42 -11.99 -8.80
C GLU A 602 35.66 -10.71 -9.61
N ALA A 603 36.77 -10.64 -10.35
CA ALA A 603 37.09 -9.51 -11.22
C ALA A 603 36.07 -9.36 -12.36
N LYS A 604 35.59 -10.47 -12.92
CA LYS A 604 34.53 -10.48 -13.94
C LYS A 604 33.20 -9.95 -13.36
N GLN A 605 32.77 -10.47 -12.21
CA GLN A 605 31.54 -10.03 -11.54
C GLN A 605 31.59 -8.54 -11.14
N LEU A 606 32.73 -8.08 -10.65
CA LEU A 606 32.93 -6.66 -10.33
C LEU A 606 32.83 -5.80 -11.59
N ARG A 607 33.46 -6.22 -12.69
CA ARG A 607 33.39 -5.52 -13.97
C ARG A 607 31.94 -5.43 -14.49
N GLU A 608 31.19 -6.54 -14.45
CA GLU A 608 29.80 -6.59 -14.89
C GLU A 608 28.91 -5.67 -14.05
N ARG A 609 29.04 -5.70 -12.73
CA ARG A 609 28.29 -4.82 -11.83
C ARG A 609 28.59 -3.35 -12.07
N LEU A 610 29.87 -3.01 -12.27
CA LEU A 610 30.26 -1.63 -12.57
C LEU A 610 29.79 -1.18 -13.94
N ALA A 611 29.87 -2.05 -14.96
CA ALA A 611 29.35 -1.76 -16.30
C ALA A 611 27.84 -1.49 -16.26
N GLN A 612 27.08 -2.31 -15.53
CA GLN A 612 25.65 -2.09 -15.31
C GLN A 612 25.38 -0.74 -14.64
N ALA A 613 26.10 -0.41 -13.56
CA ALA A 613 25.94 0.88 -12.86
C ALA A 613 26.27 2.08 -13.77
N GLU A 614 27.34 2.00 -14.57
CA GLU A 614 27.65 3.02 -15.59
C GLU A 614 26.56 3.12 -16.64
N GLY A 615 25.98 1.99 -17.05
CA GLY A 615 24.88 1.93 -18.01
C GLY A 615 23.61 2.60 -17.48
N GLU A 616 23.27 2.36 -16.22
CA GLU A 616 22.15 3.01 -15.54
C GLU A 616 22.37 4.54 -15.43
N LEU A 617 23.59 4.97 -15.10
CA LEU A 617 23.96 6.39 -15.09
C LEU A 617 23.87 7.03 -16.49
N ALA A 618 24.35 6.32 -17.53
CA ALA A 618 24.27 6.80 -18.91
C ALA A 618 22.81 6.90 -19.39
N PHE A 619 21.97 5.92 -19.06
CA PHE A 619 20.55 5.96 -19.39
C PHE A 619 19.83 7.10 -18.66
N LYS A 620 20.15 7.31 -17.38
CA LYS A 620 19.63 8.46 -16.61
C LYS A 620 20.05 9.78 -17.25
N ALA A 621 21.32 9.93 -17.61
CA ALA A 621 21.83 11.14 -18.26
C ALA A 621 21.15 11.39 -19.62
N LEU A 622 20.90 10.32 -20.40
CA LEU A 622 20.11 10.41 -21.62
C LEU A 622 18.69 10.89 -21.33
N LEU A 623 18.00 10.27 -20.35
CA LEU A 623 16.65 10.66 -19.98
C LEU A 623 16.59 12.12 -19.53
N ASP A 624 17.51 12.56 -18.68
CA ASP A 624 17.60 13.94 -18.21
C ASP A 624 17.83 14.91 -19.39
N ALA A 625 18.67 14.54 -20.36
CA ALA A 625 18.88 15.33 -21.58
C ALA A 625 17.63 15.38 -22.48
N LEU A 626 16.93 14.25 -22.64
CA LEU A 626 15.70 14.17 -23.43
C LEU A 626 14.55 14.97 -22.80
N LYS A 627 14.44 14.96 -21.47
CA LYS A 627 13.47 15.79 -20.74
C LYS A 627 13.74 17.28 -20.93
N ALA A 628 15.01 17.67 -20.92
CA ALA A 628 15.41 19.07 -21.11
C ALA A 628 15.14 19.58 -22.54
N ASP A 629 15.15 18.68 -23.53
CA ASP A 629 14.83 18.99 -24.94
C ASP A 629 13.32 18.93 -25.23
N ALA A 630 12.54 18.23 -24.40
CA ALA A 630 11.11 18.06 -24.59
C ALA A 630 10.31 19.33 -24.22
N ASP A 631 9.30 19.64 -25.01
CA ASP A 631 8.30 20.66 -24.67
C ASP A 631 7.36 20.12 -23.59
N VAL A 632 7.64 20.48 -22.33
CA VAL A 632 6.90 20.01 -21.15
C VAL A 632 6.14 21.17 -20.50
N THR A 633 4.82 21.08 -20.49
CA THR A 633 3.94 22.00 -19.76
C THR A 633 3.26 21.26 -18.61
N ILE A 634 3.30 21.83 -17.40
CA ILE A 634 2.70 21.26 -16.20
C ILE A 634 1.76 22.31 -15.61
N SER A 635 0.54 21.94 -15.25
CA SER A 635 -0.42 22.85 -14.64
C SER A 635 -0.06 23.20 -13.20
N GLU A 636 -0.44 24.39 -12.75
CA GLU A 636 -0.31 24.82 -11.34
C GLU A 636 -1.00 23.82 -10.40
N ARG A 637 -2.17 23.32 -10.81
CA ARG A 637 -2.94 22.31 -10.07
C ARG A 637 -2.17 20.99 -9.90
N ALA A 638 -1.44 20.53 -10.92
CA ALA A 638 -0.61 19.34 -10.81
C ALA A 638 0.56 19.54 -9.82
N ARG A 639 1.14 20.75 -9.79
CA ARG A 639 2.21 21.13 -8.84
C ARG A 639 1.71 21.32 -7.40
N GLY A 640 0.39 21.44 -7.20
CA GLY A 640 -0.19 21.79 -5.91
C GLY A 640 -0.06 23.28 -5.58
N GLU A 641 0.13 24.12 -6.60
CA GLU A 641 0.13 25.57 -6.50
C GLU A 641 -1.33 26.09 -6.53
N PRO A 642 -1.64 27.19 -5.82
CA PRO A 642 -2.99 27.77 -5.85
C PRO A 642 -3.31 28.29 -7.26
N THR A 643 -4.39 27.82 -7.86
CA THR A 643 -4.87 28.27 -9.17
C THR A 643 -5.35 29.72 -9.08
N SER A 644 -4.78 30.62 -9.89
CA SER A 644 -5.15 32.05 -9.95
C SER A 644 -6.51 32.33 -10.59
#